data_AF-A0A832HFM1-F1
#
_entry.id   AF-A0A832HFM1-F1
#
_cell.length_a   1.000
_cell.length_b   1.000
_cell.length_c   1.000
_cell.angle_alpha   90.00
_cell.angle_beta   90.00
_cell.angle_gamma   90.00
#
_symmetry.space_group_name_H-M   'P 1'
#
loop_
_entity.id
_entity.type
_entity.pdbx_description
1 polymer ?
#
loop_
_entity_poly.entity_id
_entity_poly.type
_entity_poly.pdbx_seq_one_letter_code
_entity_poly.pdbx_strand_id
1 'polypeptide(L)'
;MSVTVEQTETKPTGIETNARPIGRLQMVLLCAVLTAIMMIGGGYSLGVGNQSIQVAFLLHAHDASNFANDAMVRETYANYASYFFNLFSPALHLLDVATLYVALHAFTTWALLMAIASLSWALFKHRGAVLAALAIVVAGHHGALAGDPLYSSGFTHTYFVLPWAVLALAWLVRGRVVLAFVLAGLLFNLHALTGAYLVVMLAAGTLVLAEKKLRTLLVAGAAFALFASPTLYHIATHRQTYDALWFGLMRVRSADHSFPFTWWQAGNPDVPHFALYVALAAVAWSWFEVGRERRIVRAIIAATFALFAIGVVFTEIWPSATVVRLQALRSSRILLVVLLIVVAHGVARSLVLDRRQWLTLLAGLVVLASLAVPALLVYLPWAVLLWAIAALAAGRLSWRAALAVALALVVTMLAWRQIQFAVPGFTAGAAAVHVATGDALPLTVLGAAAVVLMLGIAARRLLLRWALTISACFVAIAGLSRFFSLPEPAPSPIETVGAYFRAATNNAVILAPSGMANLRIFGEAAIVGDWRDGTQLYFAAPFAGTWLSRMNELEPGLTLSDDRRKLIARGASLDTLDDEALLALAQKYGATHIVSRVAGRNLREIGISGLEGLHVYAAEAAAPVVSTQPVPAGVVDAVEWRAAEAFYKTVVQPNVFKHRTSEVTIQVVDETGRPVYDVPFELKQTNSQFLFGASLGFFDAVPYANYGDQKPPPSNPQEREKFLEVFNASMIPFSAKWQYIEPFRNVRTYADLDQYVDFCAQNNITVQFHHLAGHQAPWLRQLSSIEQTGRFHEHATRLVERYGDRVKYWQVSNDKLLLHAAPPLFESLRKQQPGIKLGISDCTRFHSPNKGPTRERELCDGIDGLRQLKAMGTHVDFFAIHGHYPAGLWADPREMYDVLDTFAREGVKVHISEMLLPLNSEIAGPMRRGKWTPELQADFYERYFTIAFSHPAVEMVNLWGIGPDNWGAGSGLLDHDHNPRPAFDRLKELITQRWRTNTKGTLGLDGAARLRAFHGQYEIAVIAPAGPARAKITIAPETRQVRLVLNRAAGSLTVQP
;
A
#
# COMPACT_ATOMS: atom_id res chain seq x y z
N MET A 1 -21.55 36.21 91.64
CA MET A 1 -22.66 35.64 90.85
C MET A 1 -22.82 36.54 89.63
N SER A 2 -22.76 36.16 88.36
CA SER A 2 -22.70 34.87 87.62
C SER A 2 -23.39 35.24 86.29
N VAL A 3 -22.99 34.90 85.07
CA VAL A 3 -21.96 34.04 84.49
C VAL A 3 -21.85 34.56 83.05
N THR A 4 -20.62 34.77 82.59
CA THR A 4 -20.21 34.98 81.20
C THR A 4 -20.60 33.77 80.35
N VAL A 5 -21.38 34.00 79.28
CA VAL A 5 -21.67 32.95 78.28
C VAL A 5 -20.50 32.89 77.30
N GLU A 6 -19.72 31.82 77.43
CA GLU A 6 -18.71 31.36 76.48
C GLU A 6 -19.27 31.31 75.06
N GLN A 7 -18.72 32.15 74.17
CA GLN A 7 -18.71 31.85 72.75
C GLN A 7 -17.79 30.64 72.56
N THR A 8 -18.41 29.48 72.38
CA THR A 8 -17.73 28.27 71.94
C THR A 8 -17.22 28.51 70.52
N GLU A 9 -15.95 28.90 70.42
CA GLU A 9 -15.14 28.63 69.24
C GLU A 9 -15.26 27.13 68.94
N THR A 10 -16.09 26.79 67.97
CA THR A 10 -16.00 25.50 67.31
C THR A 10 -14.69 25.49 66.54
N LYS A 11 -13.63 25.04 67.22
CA LYS A 11 -12.39 24.59 66.59
C LYS A 11 -12.77 23.77 65.36
N PRO A 12 -12.32 24.12 64.14
CA PRO A 12 -12.41 23.19 63.04
C PRO A 12 -11.67 21.94 63.49
N THR A 13 -12.34 20.79 63.41
CA THR A 13 -11.73 19.48 63.65
C THR A 13 -10.61 19.31 62.62
N GLY A 14 -9.42 19.74 63.02
CA GLY A 14 -8.19 19.57 62.29
C GLY A 14 -7.94 18.08 62.18
N ILE A 15 -8.35 17.49 61.06
CA ILE A 15 -7.63 16.36 60.50
C ILE A 15 -6.26 16.94 60.17
N GLU A 16 -5.32 16.77 61.09
CA GLU A 16 -3.92 17.12 60.92
C GLU A 16 -3.45 16.67 59.52
N THR A 17 -3.28 17.62 58.61
CA THR A 17 -2.56 17.43 57.36
C THR A 17 -1.06 17.42 57.64
N ASN A 18 -0.60 16.57 58.55
CA ASN A 18 0.82 16.28 58.73
C ASN A 18 1.29 15.28 57.66
N ALA A 19 0.99 15.59 56.40
CA ALA A 19 1.68 14.98 55.29
C ALA A 19 3.00 15.73 55.15
N ARG A 20 4.09 15.20 55.74
CA ARG A 20 5.47 15.63 55.44
C ARG A 20 5.61 15.82 53.90
N PRO A 21 6.50 16.64 53.34
CA PRO A 21 6.77 16.58 51.90
C PRO A 21 7.41 15.24 51.52
N ILE A 22 7.17 14.70 50.32
CA ILE A 22 8.03 13.60 49.81
C ILE A 22 9.46 14.16 49.74
N GLY A 23 10.46 13.42 50.22
CA GLY A 23 11.84 13.89 50.20
C GLY A 23 12.27 14.21 48.77
N ARG A 24 13.06 15.29 48.56
CA ARG A 24 13.47 15.69 47.20
C ARG A 24 14.18 14.55 46.46
N LEU A 25 15.09 13.85 47.14
CA LEU A 25 15.78 12.68 46.59
C LEU A 25 14.80 11.53 46.25
N GLN A 26 13.81 11.27 47.12
CA GLN A 26 12.79 10.24 46.87
C GLN A 26 11.94 10.58 45.65
N MET A 27 11.59 11.85 45.44
CA MET A 27 10.84 12.28 44.26
C MET A 27 11.65 12.14 42.97
N VAL A 28 12.94 12.51 43.01
CA VAL A 28 13.86 12.37 41.86
C VAL A 28 13.99 10.90 41.46
N LEU A 29 14.23 10.02 42.43
CA LEU A 29 14.35 8.57 42.20
C LEU A 29 13.03 7.96 41.72
N LEU A 30 11.90 8.35 42.32
CA LEU A 30 10.58 7.90 41.88
C LEU A 30 10.32 8.28 40.42
N CYS A 31 10.55 9.53 40.03
CA CYS A 31 10.34 9.96 38.65
C CYS A 31 11.31 9.27 37.69
N ALA A 32 12.54 8.94 38.11
CA ALA A 32 13.48 8.17 37.28
C ALA A 32 12.98 6.73 37.04
N VAL A 33 12.48 6.05 38.07
CA VAL A 33 11.87 4.72 37.94
C VAL A 33 10.63 4.76 37.05
N LEU A 34 9.74 5.74 37.27
CA LEU A 34 8.55 5.93 36.45
C LEU A 34 8.89 6.26 34.99
N THR A 35 9.99 6.97 34.74
CA THR A 35 10.49 7.23 33.38
C THR A 35 10.89 5.94 32.68
N ALA A 36 11.66 5.07 33.36
CA ALA A 36 12.02 3.76 32.81
C ALA A 36 10.77 2.92 32.52
N ILE A 37 9.77 2.94 33.40
CA ILE A 37 8.48 2.27 33.20
C ILE A 37 7.77 2.80 31.95
N MET A 38 7.68 4.13 31.77
CA MET A 38 7.04 4.74 30.61
C MET A 38 7.77 4.42 29.31
N MET A 39 9.11 4.44 29.31
CA MET A 39 9.90 4.14 28.11
C MET A 39 9.83 2.67 27.72
N ILE A 40 9.87 1.75 28.68
CA ILE A 40 9.77 0.32 28.39
C ILE A 40 8.34 -0.05 28.00
N GLY A 41 7.33 0.47 28.73
CA GLY A 41 5.94 0.17 28.46
C GLY A 41 5.42 0.82 27.17
N GLY A 42 5.63 2.12 27.02
CA GLY A 42 5.15 2.91 25.88
C GLY A 42 6.00 2.78 24.63
N GLY A 43 7.17 2.13 24.75
CA GLY A 43 8.17 2.03 23.70
C GLY A 43 8.89 3.36 23.43
N TYR A 44 10.00 3.23 22.71
CA TYR A 44 10.65 4.32 22.00
C TYR A 44 10.94 3.85 20.56
N SER A 45 10.63 4.67 19.58
CA SER A 45 10.95 4.42 18.17
C SER A 45 11.48 5.68 17.51
N LEU A 46 12.54 5.52 16.73
CA LEU A 46 13.01 6.53 15.80
C LEU A 46 12.16 6.44 14.51
N GLY A 47 11.91 7.56 13.84
CA GLY A 47 11.06 7.61 12.64
C GLY A 47 9.57 7.84 12.87
N VAL A 48 9.17 8.30 14.05
CA VAL A 48 7.76 8.59 14.35
C VAL A 48 7.38 10.05 14.14
N GLY A 49 6.11 10.31 13.83
CA GLY A 49 5.56 11.66 13.69
C GLY A 49 6.34 12.53 12.69
N ASN A 50 6.72 13.74 13.11
CA ASN A 50 7.44 14.70 12.28
C ASN A 50 8.97 14.52 12.31
N GLN A 51 9.51 13.41 12.85
CA GLN A 51 10.96 13.21 12.92
C GLN A 51 11.64 13.19 11.55
N SER A 52 10.95 12.77 10.49
CA SER A 52 11.52 12.78 9.13
C SER A 52 11.85 14.19 8.61
N ILE A 53 11.22 15.21 9.19
CA ILE A 53 11.51 16.61 8.93
C ILE A 53 12.53 17.11 9.95
N GLN A 54 12.28 16.86 11.23
CA GLN A 54 13.07 17.40 12.34
C GLN A 54 14.51 16.87 12.37
N VAL A 55 14.71 15.59 12.07
CA VAL A 55 16.06 14.99 11.99
C VAL A 55 16.81 15.55 10.79
N ALA A 56 16.15 15.69 9.63
CA ALA A 56 16.77 16.31 8.46
C ALA A 56 17.22 17.75 8.76
N PHE A 57 16.41 18.53 9.49
CA PHE A 57 16.78 19.89 9.92
C PHE A 57 17.93 19.89 10.93
N LEU A 58 18.00 18.91 11.84
CA LEU A 58 19.10 18.79 12.78
C LEU A 58 20.42 18.46 12.08
N LEU A 59 20.41 17.51 11.14
CA LEU A 59 21.56 17.12 10.34
C LEU A 59 22.01 18.25 9.41
N HIS A 60 21.07 18.98 8.82
CA HIS A 60 21.36 20.18 8.01
C HIS A 60 21.91 21.34 8.85
N ALA A 61 21.43 21.53 10.08
CA ALA A 61 21.98 22.52 11.00
C ALA A 61 23.42 22.19 11.43
N HIS A 62 23.75 20.90 11.52
CA HIS A 62 25.10 20.42 11.84
C HIS A 62 26.06 20.61 10.66
N ASP A 63 25.62 20.25 9.46
CA ASP A 63 26.36 20.43 8.21
C ASP A 63 25.38 20.78 7.09
N ALA A 64 25.50 21.98 6.54
CA ALA A 64 24.61 22.50 5.50
C ALA A 64 24.67 21.70 4.18
N SER A 65 25.68 20.85 3.98
CA SER A 65 25.74 19.94 2.83
C SER A 65 24.72 18.80 2.95
N ASN A 66 24.33 18.41 4.16
CA ASN A 66 23.28 17.42 4.38
C ASN A 66 21.95 17.94 3.84
N PHE A 67 21.26 17.13 3.05
CA PHE A 67 19.96 17.48 2.44
C PHE A 67 19.97 18.75 1.57
N ALA A 68 21.12 19.20 1.06
CA ALA A 68 21.19 20.38 0.19
C ALA A 68 20.31 20.27 -1.08
N ASN A 69 20.10 19.04 -1.56
CA ASN A 69 19.25 18.72 -2.70
C ASN A 69 17.81 18.32 -2.33
N ASP A 70 17.46 18.33 -1.04
CA ASP A 70 16.09 18.05 -0.59
C ASP A 70 15.24 19.32 -0.68
N ALA A 71 14.21 19.30 -1.51
CA ALA A 71 13.37 20.49 -1.72
C ALA A 71 12.65 20.94 -0.46
N MET A 72 12.21 19.99 0.39
CA MET A 72 11.55 20.32 1.64
C MET A 72 12.53 21.02 2.58
N VAL A 73 13.75 20.50 2.76
CA VAL A 73 14.75 21.15 3.62
C VAL A 73 15.15 22.52 3.07
N ARG A 74 15.55 22.58 1.80
CA ARG A 74 16.06 23.79 1.15
C ARG A 74 15.05 24.95 1.15
N GLU A 75 13.77 24.68 0.91
CA GLU A 75 12.76 25.73 0.75
C GLU A 75 12.09 26.13 2.07
N THR A 76 12.21 25.30 3.12
CA THR A 76 11.41 25.48 4.35
C THR A 76 12.24 25.68 5.61
N TYR A 77 13.48 25.16 5.69
CA TYR A 77 14.32 25.25 6.89
C TYR A 77 14.53 26.69 7.36
N ALA A 78 14.90 27.60 6.45
CA ALA A 78 15.13 29.01 6.76
C ALA A 78 13.89 29.73 7.31
N ASN A 79 12.68 29.24 7.00
CA ASN A 79 11.41 29.81 7.46
C ASN A 79 10.87 29.10 8.72
N TYR A 80 11.57 28.07 9.22
CA TYR A 80 11.14 27.32 10.39
C TYR A 80 11.53 28.08 11.65
N ALA A 81 10.53 28.65 12.33
CA ALA A 81 10.70 29.51 13.50
C ALA A 81 11.04 28.72 14.80
N SER A 82 12.17 27.99 14.79
CA SER A 82 12.72 27.29 15.95
C SER A 82 14.24 27.25 15.91
N TYR A 83 14.87 27.58 17.05
CA TYR A 83 16.32 27.47 17.26
C TYR A 83 16.72 26.12 17.86
N PHE A 84 15.78 25.18 18.02
CA PHE A 84 16.05 23.87 18.62
C PHE A 84 17.19 23.13 17.89
N PHE A 85 17.13 23.07 16.56
CA PHE A 85 18.10 22.34 15.75
C PHE A 85 19.50 22.95 15.85
N ASN A 86 19.60 24.28 15.79
CA ASN A 86 20.88 24.99 15.94
C ASN A 86 21.49 24.79 17.33
N LEU A 87 20.66 24.75 18.37
CA LEU A 87 21.11 24.57 19.75
C LEU A 87 21.64 23.15 20.01
N PHE A 88 21.04 22.12 19.40
CA PHE A 88 21.38 20.72 19.66
C PHE A 88 22.27 20.07 18.59
N SER A 89 22.43 20.68 17.42
CA SER A 89 23.34 20.17 16.38
C SER A 89 24.80 20.00 16.82
N PRO A 90 25.38 20.79 17.75
CA PRO A 90 26.76 20.54 18.21
C PRO A 90 26.90 19.22 18.98
N ALA A 91 25.81 18.68 19.54
CA ALA A 91 25.85 17.37 20.21
C ALA A 91 26.13 16.22 19.24
N LEU A 92 25.90 16.42 17.94
CA LEU A 92 26.19 15.44 16.90
C LEU A 92 27.70 15.23 16.66
N HIS A 93 28.57 16.08 17.21
CA HIS A 93 30.02 15.80 17.27
C HIS A 93 30.37 14.65 18.23
N LEU A 94 29.49 14.31 19.17
CA LEU A 94 29.74 13.33 20.23
C LEU A 94 28.79 12.14 20.19
N LEU A 95 27.57 12.33 19.69
CA LEU A 95 26.50 11.33 19.71
C LEU A 95 25.85 11.25 18.34
N ASP A 96 25.51 10.04 17.88
CA ASP A 96 24.62 9.90 16.73
C ASP A 96 23.20 10.39 17.06
N VAL A 97 22.37 10.59 16.03
CA VAL A 97 20.99 11.08 16.17
C VAL A 97 20.14 10.17 17.07
N ALA A 98 20.27 8.85 16.93
CA ALA A 98 19.45 7.90 17.68
C ALA A 98 19.79 7.98 19.18
N THR A 99 21.07 7.97 19.52
CA THR A 99 21.57 8.10 20.90
C THR A 99 21.17 9.44 21.52
N LEU A 100 21.32 10.54 20.78
CA LEU A 100 20.90 11.86 21.24
C LEU A 100 19.38 11.91 21.51
N TYR A 101 18.56 11.41 20.59
CA TYR A 101 17.11 11.49 20.72
C TYR A 101 16.57 10.59 21.83
N VAL A 102 17.13 9.39 22.03
CA VAL A 102 16.77 8.54 23.19
C VAL A 102 17.12 9.23 24.50
N ALA A 103 18.31 9.83 24.61
CA ALA A 103 18.73 10.54 25.82
C ALA A 103 17.83 11.75 26.11
N LEU A 104 17.51 12.55 25.08
CA LEU A 104 16.59 13.68 25.20
C LEU A 104 15.18 13.23 25.54
N HIS A 105 14.71 12.10 25.02
CA HIS A 105 13.40 11.52 25.34
C HIS A 105 13.29 11.10 26.79
N ALA A 106 14.30 10.39 27.30
CA ALA A 106 14.39 9.97 28.69
C ALA A 106 14.39 11.19 29.63
N PHE A 107 15.25 12.17 29.34
CA PHE A 107 15.32 13.41 30.10
C PHE A 107 14.01 14.20 30.08
N THR A 108 13.37 14.32 28.91
CA THR A 108 12.09 15.03 28.75
C THR A 108 10.99 14.37 29.56
N THR A 109 10.89 13.04 29.51
CA THR A 109 9.89 12.27 30.25
C THR A 109 10.09 12.41 31.75
N TRP A 110 11.33 12.31 32.23
CA TRP A 110 11.67 12.55 33.62
C TRP A 110 11.32 13.99 34.05
N ALA A 111 11.69 14.99 33.24
CA ALA A 111 11.39 16.38 33.50
C ALA A 111 9.87 16.66 33.55
N LEU A 112 9.08 15.95 32.73
CA LEU A 112 7.62 16.09 32.70
C LEU A 112 6.99 15.58 33.99
N LEU A 113 7.40 14.40 34.44
CA LEU A 113 6.93 13.84 35.72
C LEU A 113 7.30 14.77 36.89
N MET A 114 8.54 15.30 36.90
CA MET A 114 8.98 16.27 37.90
C MET A 114 8.17 17.58 37.85
N ALA A 115 7.87 18.09 36.65
CA ALA A 115 7.08 19.30 36.46
C ALA A 115 5.62 19.11 36.93
N ILE A 116 5.01 17.95 36.63
CA ILE A 116 3.66 17.58 37.07
C ILE A 116 3.61 17.44 38.59
N ALA A 117 4.58 16.75 39.20
CA ALA A 117 4.69 16.66 40.65
C ALA A 117 4.85 18.05 41.29
N SER A 118 5.67 18.91 40.68
CA SER A 118 5.88 20.30 41.12
C SER A 118 4.61 21.15 41.03
N LEU A 119 3.85 21.05 39.93
CA LEU A 119 2.60 21.80 39.74
C LEU A 119 1.50 21.29 40.68
N SER A 120 1.32 19.96 40.78
CA SER A 120 0.35 19.34 41.70
C SER A 120 0.62 19.74 43.15
N TRP A 121 1.89 19.71 43.58
CA TRP A 121 2.27 20.19 44.91
C TRP A 121 2.03 21.70 45.09
N ALA A 122 2.32 22.52 44.08
CA ALA A 122 2.09 23.96 44.14
C ALA A 122 0.60 24.31 44.30
N LEU A 123 -0.28 23.55 43.64
CA LEU A 123 -1.73 23.79 43.66
C LEU A 123 -2.40 23.30 44.94
N PHE A 124 -2.00 22.12 45.46
CA PHE A 124 -2.76 21.44 46.53
C PHE A 124 -1.98 21.17 47.81
N LYS A 125 -0.64 21.25 47.78
CA LYS A 125 0.25 20.86 48.90
C LYS A 125 -0.10 19.48 49.49
N HIS A 126 -0.58 18.57 48.64
CA HIS A 126 -1.14 17.29 49.06
C HIS A 126 -0.37 16.12 48.43
N ARG A 127 0.26 15.29 49.27
CA ARG A 127 1.05 14.12 48.83
C ARG A 127 0.25 13.18 47.92
N GLY A 128 -0.97 12.83 48.32
CA GLY A 128 -1.80 11.91 47.55
C GLY A 128 -2.18 12.46 46.17
N ALA A 129 -2.28 13.79 46.03
CA ALA A 129 -2.61 14.41 44.74
C ALA A 129 -1.41 14.35 43.78
N VAL A 130 -0.19 14.49 44.31
CA VAL A 130 1.05 14.30 43.54
C VAL A 130 1.16 12.85 43.08
N LEU A 131 0.94 11.89 43.98
CA LEU A 131 1.04 10.48 43.64
C LEU A 131 -0.04 10.05 42.62
N ALA A 132 -1.30 10.46 42.82
CA ALA A 132 -2.36 10.16 41.86
C ALA A 132 -2.09 10.78 40.48
N ALA A 133 -1.54 12.01 40.42
CA ALA A 133 -1.23 12.66 39.15
C ALA A 133 -0.13 11.92 38.37
N LEU A 134 0.92 11.49 39.08
CA LEU A 134 2.00 10.68 38.49
C LEU A 134 1.47 9.32 38.02
N ALA A 135 0.63 8.64 38.80
CA ALA A 135 0.05 7.35 38.42
C ALA A 135 -0.81 7.44 37.15
N ILE A 136 -1.61 8.50 37.01
CA ILE A 136 -2.40 8.77 35.80
C ILE A 136 -1.50 9.01 34.60
N VAL A 137 -0.49 9.87 34.72
CA VAL A 137 0.34 10.27 33.57
C VAL A 137 1.27 9.16 33.09
N VAL A 138 1.76 8.32 34.01
CA VAL A 138 2.64 7.18 33.68
C VAL A 138 1.96 6.15 32.78
N ALA A 139 0.63 6.12 32.75
CA ALA A 139 -0.12 5.25 31.84
C ALA A 139 0.16 5.56 30.36
N GLY A 140 0.64 6.76 30.03
CA GLY A 140 1.22 7.09 28.72
C GLY A 140 0.23 7.14 27.54
N HIS A 141 -1.07 6.99 27.79
CA HIS A 141 -2.09 6.86 26.74
C HIS A 141 -3.06 8.06 26.63
N HIS A 142 -2.86 9.12 27.39
CA HIS A 142 -3.74 10.28 27.38
C HIS A 142 -3.47 11.18 26.18
N GLY A 143 -4.50 11.47 25.39
CA GLY A 143 -4.44 12.40 24.24
C GLY A 143 -5.18 13.70 24.51
N ALA A 144 -4.64 14.79 23.99
CA ALA A 144 -5.35 16.07 23.87
C ALA A 144 -6.10 16.14 22.53
N LEU A 145 -6.71 17.28 22.21
CA LEU A 145 -7.34 17.47 20.90
C LEU A 145 -6.29 17.49 19.78
N ALA A 146 -6.72 17.24 18.53
CA ALA A 146 -5.89 17.28 17.32
C ALA A 146 -4.79 16.20 17.25
N GLY A 147 -5.06 15.00 17.77
CA GLY A 147 -4.14 13.87 17.76
C GLY A 147 -2.84 14.13 18.53
N ASP A 148 -2.86 14.98 19.56
CA ASP A 148 -1.66 15.41 20.29
C ASP A 148 -1.50 14.61 21.60
N PRO A 149 -0.70 13.53 21.62
CA PRO A 149 -0.59 12.66 22.78
C PRO A 149 0.24 13.31 23.88
N LEU A 150 -0.09 13.04 25.15
CA LEU A 150 0.64 13.58 26.29
C LEU A 150 2.06 13.00 26.36
N TYR A 151 2.18 11.67 26.23
CA TYR A 151 3.44 10.94 26.04
C TYR A 151 3.60 10.60 24.55
N SER A 152 4.81 10.75 24.01
CA SER A 152 5.11 10.39 22.61
C SER A 152 5.95 9.12 22.58
N SER A 153 5.70 8.23 21.64
CA SER A 153 6.52 7.03 21.42
C SER A 153 7.87 7.34 20.77
N GLY A 154 8.18 8.61 20.50
CA GLY A 154 9.51 9.03 20.08
C GLY A 154 9.75 10.50 20.38
N PHE A 155 11.01 10.92 20.31
CA PHE A 155 11.38 12.28 20.65
C PHE A 155 10.84 13.29 19.63
N THR A 156 10.22 14.37 20.10
CA THR A 156 9.88 15.53 19.29
C THR A 156 10.17 16.80 20.08
N HIS A 157 10.57 17.88 19.41
CA HIS A 157 10.79 19.15 20.08
C HIS A 157 9.50 19.73 20.72
N THR A 158 8.31 19.40 20.19
CA THR A 158 7.01 19.69 20.85
C THR A 158 6.89 18.97 22.20
N TYR A 159 7.32 17.72 22.28
CA TYR A 159 7.36 16.98 23.55
C TYR A 159 8.41 17.58 24.51
N PHE A 160 9.59 17.96 24.00
CA PHE A 160 10.66 18.58 24.78
C PHE A 160 10.22 19.84 25.54
N VAL A 161 9.39 20.70 24.94
CA VAL A 161 8.96 21.96 25.56
C VAL A 161 7.85 21.80 26.62
N LEU A 162 7.11 20.69 26.60
CA LEU A 162 5.99 20.45 27.51
C LEU A 162 6.36 20.48 29.01
N PRO A 163 7.40 19.77 29.51
CA PRO A 163 7.77 19.82 30.94
C PRO A 163 8.03 21.23 31.44
N TRP A 164 8.68 22.05 30.61
CA TRP A 164 9.02 23.42 30.94
C TRP A 164 7.79 24.34 30.95
N ALA A 165 6.83 24.12 30.05
CA ALA A 165 5.54 24.82 30.08
C ALA A 165 4.76 24.53 31.37
N VAL A 166 4.73 23.26 31.79
CA VAL A 166 4.11 22.83 33.07
C VAL A 166 4.86 23.45 34.26
N LEU A 167 6.19 23.50 34.21
CA LEU A 167 7.01 24.13 35.24
C LEU A 167 6.76 25.65 35.33
N ALA A 168 6.57 26.35 34.20
CA ALA A 168 6.22 27.76 34.17
C ALA A 168 4.88 28.02 34.87
N LEU A 169 3.86 27.18 34.63
CA LEU A 169 2.60 27.23 35.38
C LEU A 169 2.84 27.00 36.88
N ALA A 170 3.71 26.07 37.24
CA ALA A 170 4.06 25.79 38.63
C ALA A 170 4.79 26.98 39.31
N TRP A 171 5.56 27.77 38.56
CA TRP A 171 6.18 29.00 39.02
C TRP A 171 5.18 30.14 39.15
N LEU A 172 4.24 30.26 38.22
CA LEU A 172 3.13 31.20 38.31
C LEU A 172 2.33 30.99 39.61
N VAL A 173 1.93 29.73 39.89
CA VAL A 173 1.20 29.37 41.10
C VAL A 173 1.98 29.72 42.38
N ARG A 174 3.32 29.61 42.33
CA ARG A 174 4.22 30.01 43.44
C ARG A 174 4.47 31.52 43.52
N GLY A 175 3.86 32.34 42.67
CA GLY A 175 4.04 33.80 42.63
C GLY A 175 5.30 34.28 41.91
N ARG A 176 6.05 33.40 41.26
CA ARG A 176 7.27 33.74 40.50
C ARG A 176 6.92 34.15 39.06
N VAL A 177 6.10 35.19 38.93
CA VAL A 177 5.48 35.61 37.66
C VAL A 177 6.51 35.92 36.58
N VAL A 178 7.48 36.80 36.86
CA VAL A 178 8.49 37.22 35.86
C VAL A 178 9.30 36.02 35.37
N LEU A 179 9.74 35.13 36.26
CA LEU A 179 10.46 33.91 35.89
C LEU A 179 9.63 32.97 35.01
N ALA A 180 8.33 32.87 35.24
CA ALA A 180 7.44 32.07 34.38
C ALA A 180 7.37 32.65 32.95
N PHE A 181 7.31 33.99 32.81
CA PHE A 181 7.32 34.65 31.51
C PHE A 181 8.68 34.58 30.80
N VAL A 182 9.79 34.68 31.55
CA VAL A 182 11.15 34.45 31.02
C VAL A 182 11.24 33.04 30.43
N LEU A 183 10.80 32.02 31.19
CA LEU A 183 10.79 30.65 30.71
C LEU A 183 9.89 30.49 29.47
N ALA A 184 8.71 31.11 29.45
CA ALA A 184 7.84 31.11 28.28
C ALA A 184 8.50 31.76 27.05
N GLY A 185 9.28 32.83 27.23
CA GLY A 185 10.02 33.49 26.16
C GLY A 185 11.14 32.63 25.60
N LEU A 186 11.90 31.95 26.47
CA LEU A 186 12.91 30.96 26.06
C LEU A 186 12.27 29.80 25.28
N LEU A 187 11.14 29.28 25.76
CA LEU A 187 10.40 28.21 25.10
C LEU A 187 9.81 28.63 23.75
N PHE A 188 9.44 29.91 23.60
CA PHE A 188 8.97 30.45 22.34
C PHE A 188 10.04 30.32 21.23
N ASN A 189 11.33 30.38 21.57
CA ASN A 189 12.41 30.14 20.61
C ASN A 189 12.64 28.67 20.26
N LEU A 190 12.19 27.74 21.11
CA LEU A 190 12.31 26.31 20.84
C LEU A 190 11.07 25.76 20.13
N HIS A 191 9.89 26.28 20.48
CA HIS A 191 8.61 25.92 19.88
C HIS A 191 7.59 27.07 20.05
N ALA A 192 7.48 27.91 19.03
CA ALA A 192 6.70 29.15 19.06
C ALA A 192 5.23 28.95 19.49
N LEU A 193 4.58 27.88 19.02
CA LEU A 193 3.19 27.58 19.35
C LEU A 193 2.98 27.37 20.86
N THR A 194 3.81 26.54 21.49
CA THR A 194 3.69 26.24 22.93
C THR A 194 3.95 27.49 23.76
N GLY A 195 4.95 28.30 23.37
CA GLY A 195 5.23 29.59 24.01
C GLY A 195 4.05 30.58 23.89
N ALA A 196 3.40 30.63 22.72
CA ALA A 196 2.24 31.49 22.46
C ALA A 196 1.04 31.11 23.35
N TYR A 197 0.71 29.82 23.45
CA TYR A 197 -0.39 29.37 24.31
C TYR A 197 -0.07 29.66 25.78
N LEU A 198 1.18 29.37 26.18
CA LEU A 198 1.62 29.53 27.55
C LEU A 198 1.58 30.98 28.00
N VAL A 199 2.04 31.94 27.18
CA VAL A 199 2.03 33.35 27.57
C VAL A 199 0.60 33.88 27.77
N VAL A 200 -0.37 33.42 26.96
CA VAL A 200 -1.80 33.75 27.14
C VAL A 200 -2.33 33.19 28.46
N MET A 201 -2.01 31.94 28.80
CA MET A 201 -2.37 31.32 30.09
C MET A 201 -1.71 32.02 31.28
N LEU A 202 -0.43 32.38 31.17
CA LEU A 202 0.32 33.08 32.21
C LEU A 202 -0.21 34.51 32.43
N ALA A 203 -0.57 35.22 31.36
CA ALA A 203 -1.18 36.54 31.44
C ALA A 203 -2.51 36.51 32.19
N ALA A 204 -3.40 35.57 31.83
CA ALA A 204 -4.68 35.39 32.49
C ALA A 204 -4.51 35.07 33.99
N GLY A 205 -3.59 34.18 34.35
CA GLY A 205 -3.32 33.88 35.76
C GLY A 205 -2.65 35.03 36.52
N THR A 206 -1.84 35.86 35.86
CA THR A 206 -1.20 37.04 36.47
C THR A 206 -2.22 38.11 36.86
N LEU A 207 -3.24 38.32 36.01
CA LEU A 207 -4.37 39.22 36.29
C LEU A 207 -5.19 38.80 37.51
N VAL A 208 -5.09 37.54 37.93
CA VAL A 208 -5.70 37.03 39.16
C VAL A 208 -4.79 37.17 40.37
N LEU A 209 -3.48 37.03 40.18
CA LEU A 209 -2.46 36.90 41.22
C LEU A 209 -1.99 38.23 41.83
N ALA A 210 -1.70 39.22 41.00
CA ALA A 210 -0.95 40.39 41.44
C ALA A 210 -1.86 41.46 42.04
N GLU A 211 -1.39 42.16 43.08
CA GLU A 211 -2.08 43.35 43.61
C GLU A 211 -2.02 44.51 42.60
N LYS A 212 -0.83 44.74 42.01
CA LYS A 212 -0.59 45.72 40.94
C LYS A 212 -0.63 45.05 39.55
N LYS A 213 -1.78 44.44 39.24
CA LYS A 213 -2.04 43.58 38.07
C LYS A 213 -1.38 44.06 36.77
N LEU A 214 -1.66 45.30 36.37
CA LEU A 214 -1.19 45.85 35.10
C LEU A 214 0.33 46.04 35.08
N ARG A 215 0.92 46.60 36.14
CA ARG A 215 2.38 46.80 36.23
C ARG A 215 3.13 45.47 36.19
N THR A 216 2.67 44.48 36.95
CA THR A 216 3.29 43.15 36.95
C THR A 216 3.17 42.48 35.59
N LEU A 217 2.01 42.60 34.93
CA LEU A 217 1.81 42.05 33.59
C LEU A 217 2.70 42.74 32.54
N LEU A 218 2.87 44.06 32.60
CA LEU A 218 3.76 44.80 31.68
C LEU A 218 5.22 44.40 31.87
N VAL A 219 5.70 44.30 33.12
CA VAL A 219 7.08 43.86 33.40
C VAL A 219 7.31 42.42 32.95
N ALA A 220 6.37 41.52 33.26
CA ALA A 220 6.46 40.12 32.86
C ALA A 220 6.35 39.97 31.33
N GLY A 221 5.46 40.73 30.68
CA GLY A 221 5.31 40.78 29.23
C GLY A 221 6.56 41.31 28.52
N ALA A 222 7.19 42.36 29.06
CA ALA A 222 8.46 42.87 28.57
C ALA A 222 9.58 41.82 28.71
N ALA A 223 9.61 41.09 29.83
CA ALA A 223 10.56 39.99 30.02
C ALA A 223 10.32 38.87 28.99
N PHE A 224 9.08 38.46 28.75
CA PHE A 224 8.76 37.51 27.68
C PHE A 224 9.23 38.01 26.31
N ALA A 225 8.90 39.26 25.95
CA ALA A 225 9.27 39.83 24.65
C ALA A 225 10.80 39.89 24.46
N LEU A 226 11.55 40.25 25.51
CA LEU A 226 13.01 40.26 25.49
C LEU A 226 13.57 38.86 25.20
N PHE A 227 13.13 37.84 25.93
CA PHE A 227 13.64 36.48 25.76
C PHE A 227 13.08 35.79 24.52
N ALA A 228 11.90 36.16 24.02
CA ALA A 228 11.31 35.68 22.76
C ALA A 228 11.81 36.47 21.53
N SER A 229 12.62 37.51 21.72
CA SER A 229 12.99 38.46 20.67
C SER A 229 13.61 37.83 19.41
N PRO A 230 14.43 36.76 19.46
CA PRO A 230 14.96 36.17 18.23
C PRO A 230 13.85 35.66 17.30
N THR A 231 12.91 34.91 17.85
CA THR A 231 11.80 34.34 17.07
C THR A 231 10.76 35.40 16.70
N LEU A 232 10.50 36.37 17.57
CA LEU A 232 9.63 37.51 17.24
C LEU A 232 10.21 38.34 16.09
N TYR A 233 11.52 38.58 16.09
CA TYR A 233 12.22 39.25 14.99
C TYR A 233 12.14 38.44 13.70
N HIS A 234 12.38 37.12 13.78
CA HIS A 234 12.24 36.23 12.63
C HIS A 234 10.82 36.28 12.03
N ILE A 235 9.78 36.16 12.86
CA ILE A 235 8.37 36.26 12.43
C ILE A 235 8.06 37.64 11.82
N ALA A 236 8.59 38.73 12.41
CA ALA A 236 8.33 40.09 11.94
C ALA A 236 8.98 40.40 10.58
N THR A 237 10.14 39.80 10.31
CA THR A 237 10.93 40.03 9.10
C THR A 237 10.57 39.09 7.94
N HIS A 238 10.08 37.88 8.23
CA HIS A 238 9.74 36.88 7.21
C HIS A 238 8.26 36.95 6.84
N ARG A 239 7.90 37.93 6.01
CA ARG A 239 6.53 38.08 5.49
C ARG A 239 6.31 37.20 4.27
N GLN A 240 5.18 36.50 4.24
CA GLN A 240 4.78 35.62 3.15
C GLN A 240 3.29 35.80 2.84
N THR A 241 2.90 35.53 1.60
CA THR A 241 1.50 35.56 1.15
C THR A 241 0.85 34.20 1.31
N TYR A 242 -0.26 34.14 2.06
CA TYR A 242 -1.07 32.94 2.25
C TYR A 242 -2.32 33.05 1.39
N ASP A 243 -2.24 32.56 0.16
CA ASP A 243 -3.29 32.67 -0.84
C ASP A 243 -4.36 31.57 -0.72
N ALA A 244 -5.35 31.59 -1.61
CA ALA A 244 -6.44 30.61 -1.62
C ALA A 244 -5.94 29.18 -1.83
N LEU A 245 -4.86 28.99 -2.62
CA LEU A 245 -4.23 27.69 -2.84
C LEU A 245 -3.70 27.13 -1.52
N TRP A 246 -2.94 27.93 -0.77
CA TRP A 246 -2.42 27.53 0.53
C TRP A 246 -3.54 27.09 1.47
N PHE A 247 -4.62 27.86 1.58
CA PHE A 247 -5.77 27.51 2.44
C PHE A 247 -6.42 26.18 2.03
N GLY A 248 -6.59 25.94 0.72
CA GLY A 248 -7.10 24.66 0.22
C GLY A 248 -6.20 23.50 0.64
N LEU A 249 -4.90 23.61 0.35
CA LEU A 249 -3.94 22.56 0.65
C LEU A 249 -3.75 22.31 2.15
N MET A 250 -3.88 23.32 3.00
CA MET A 250 -3.88 23.13 4.46
C MET A 250 -5.02 22.24 4.94
N ARG A 251 -6.22 22.35 4.33
CA ARG A 251 -7.36 21.45 4.63
C ARG A 251 -7.15 20.04 4.09
N VAL A 252 -6.46 19.90 2.96
CA VAL A 252 -6.12 18.60 2.38
C VAL A 252 -5.06 17.88 3.22
N ARG A 253 -4.01 18.58 3.62
CA ARG A 253 -2.83 17.97 4.23
C ARG A 253 -2.84 17.97 5.75
N SER A 254 -3.28 19.05 6.38
CA SER A 254 -3.14 19.26 7.83
C SER A 254 -4.47 19.56 8.52
N ALA A 255 -5.56 18.99 7.98
CA ALA A 255 -6.91 19.01 8.55
C ALA A 255 -6.92 18.62 10.04
N ASP A 256 -6.22 17.54 10.36
CA ASP A 256 -6.07 16.94 11.69
C ASP A 256 -5.47 17.89 12.74
N HIS A 257 -4.73 18.93 12.34
CA HIS A 257 -4.09 19.87 13.27
C HIS A 257 -4.84 21.19 13.47
N SER A 258 -5.56 21.68 12.46
CA SER A 258 -6.07 23.07 12.44
C SER A 258 -7.58 23.20 12.24
N PHE A 259 -8.25 22.16 11.75
CA PHE A 259 -9.63 22.25 11.27
C PHE A 259 -10.55 21.34 12.11
N PRO A 260 -11.04 21.81 13.27
CA PRO A 260 -11.77 20.97 14.21
C PRO A 260 -13.02 20.29 13.64
N PHE A 261 -13.64 20.84 12.60
CA PHE A 261 -14.83 20.21 11.99
C PHE A 261 -14.48 18.94 11.21
N THR A 262 -13.21 18.69 10.91
CA THR A 262 -12.75 17.44 10.29
C THR A 262 -12.43 16.35 11.30
N TRP A 263 -12.41 16.63 12.62
CA TRP A 263 -12.03 15.64 13.64
C TRP A 263 -13.16 14.67 14.00
N TRP A 264 -14.39 14.97 13.58
CA TRP A 264 -15.56 14.13 13.82
C TRP A 264 -15.67 13.02 12.76
N GLN A 265 -14.72 12.09 12.79
CA GLN A 265 -14.61 10.96 11.85
C GLN A 265 -14.51 9.62 12.59
N ALA A 266 -14.98 8.56 11.95
CA ALA A 266 -14.99 7.21 12.51
C ALA A 266 -13.60 6.81 13.04
N GLY A 267 -13.56 6.33 14.28
CA GLY A 267 -12.32 5.90 14.93
C GLY A 267 -11.47 7.00 15.58
N ASN A 268 -11.82 8.30 15.46
CA ASN A 268 -11.11 9.37 16.17
C ASN A 268 -11.71 9.60 17.59
N PRO A 269 -10.99 9.30 18.68
CA PRO A 269 -11.55 9.38 20.03
C PRO A 269 -11.26 10.71 20.75
N ASP A 270 -10.56 11.66 20.14
CA ASP A 270 -9.98 12.81 20.84
C ASP A 270 -11.05 13.73 21.45
N VAL A 271 -12.07 14.09 20.67
CA VAL A 271 -13.16 14.98 21.12
C VAL A 271 -13.95 14.36 22.28
N PRO A 272 -14.48 13.11 22.19
CA PRO A 272 -15.21 12.51 23.30
C PRO A 272 -14.32 12.29 24.53
N HIS A 273 -13.07 11.82 24.39
CA HIS A 273 -12.16 11.68 25.53
C HIS A 273 -11.87 13.02 26.22
N PHE A 274 -11.59 14.08 25.46
CA PHE A 274 -11.32 15.39 26.04
C PHE A 274 -12.54 15.95 26.78
N ALA A 275 -13.75 15.76 26.25
CA ALA A 275 -14.99 16.12 26.93
C ALA A 275 -15.16 15.38 28.27
N LEU A 276 -14.83 14.08 28.32
CA LEU A 276 -14.86 13.28 29.54
C LEU A 276 -13.81 13.75 30.56
N TYR A 277 -12.60 14.14 30.14
CA TYR A 277 -11.59 14.72 31.04
C TYR A 277 -12.07 16.05 31.64
N VAL A 278 -12.73 16.91 30.86
CA VAL A 278 -13.34 18.14 31.36
C VAL A 278 -14.44 17.83 32.38
N ALA A 279 -15.30 16.84 32.13
CA ALA A 279 -16.34 16.43 33.06
C ALA A 279 -15.77 15.88 34.38
N LEU A 280 -14.75 15.04 34.33
CA LEU A 280 -14.05 14.55 35.53
C LEU A 280 -13.45 15.71 36.33
N ALA A 281 -12.79 16.66 35.67
CA ALA A 281 -12.24 17.82 36.35
C ALA A 281 -13.33 18.72 36.96
N ALA A 282 -14.50 18.81 36.34
CA ALA A 282 -15.65 19.54 36.86
C ALA A 282 -16.25 18.87 38.10
N VAL A 283 -16.32 17.53 38.15
CA VAL A 283 -16.71 16.78 39.37
C VAL A 283 -15.65 16.95 40.46
N ALA A 284 -14.36 16.81 40.12
CA ALA A 284 -13.24 16.99 41.03
C ALA A 284 -13.17 18.41 41.64
N TRP A 285 -13.79 19.39 40.96
CA TRP A 285 -13.76 20.80 41.33
C TRP A 285 -14.33 21.10 42.72
N SER A 286 -15.23 20.25 43.24
CA SER A 286 -15.81 20.41 44.59
C SER A 286 -14.77 20.23 45.71
N TRP A 287 -13.70 19.47 45.47
CA TRP A 287 -12.60 19.28 46.40
C TRP A 287 -11.49 20.33 46.26
N PHE A 288 -11.62 21.25 45.30
CA PHE A 288 -10.69 22.35 45.13
C PHE A 288 -11.09 23.50 46.06
N GLU A 289 -10.32 23.67 47.13
CA GLU A 289 -10.50 24.74 48.12
C GLU A 289 -10.56 26.13 47.45
N VAL A 290 -11.43 27.01 47.99
CA VAL A 290 -11.54 28.38 47.49
C VAL A 290 -10.29 29.14 47.91
N GLY A 291 -9.52 29.62 46.94
CA GLY A 291 -8.27 30.30 47.21
C GLY A 291 -7.67 30.94 45.97
N ARG A 292 -6.42 31.36 46.10
CA ARG A 292 -5.63 31.96 45.02
C ARG A 292 -5.40 30.96 43.88
N GLU A 293 -4.99 29.76 44.23
CA GLU A 293 -4.65 28.65 43.32
C GLU A 293 -5.85 28.28 42.44
N ARG A 294 -7.04 28.15 43.02
CA ARG A 294 -8.28 27.86 42.29
C ARG A 294 -8.67 28.96 41.31
N ARG A 295 -8.42 30.24 41.63
CA ARG A 295 -8.71 31.35 40.71
C ARG A 295 -7.74 31.36 39.52
N ILE A 296 -6.46 31.02 39.75
CA ILE A 296 -5.46 30.88 38.67
C ILE A 296 -5.88 29.78 37.71
N VAL A 297 -6.24 28.59 38.22
CA VAL A 297 -6.66 27.46 37.37
C VAL A 297 -7.91 27.83 36.55
N ARG A 298 -8.88 28.54 37.13
CA ARG A 298 -10.03 29.06 36.36
C ARG A 298 -9.60 30.00 35.23
N ALA A 299 -8.65 30.90 35.50
CA ALA A 299 -8.17 31.83 34.48
C ALA A 299 -7.44 31.10 33.35
N ILE A 300 -6.64 30.08 33.66
CA ILE A 300 -5.98 29.21 32.67
C ILE A 300 -7.02 28.47 31.82
N ILE A 301 -8.03 27.85 32.45
CA ILE A 301 -9.13 27.18 31.74
C ILE A 301 -9.84 28.19 30.81
N ALA A 302 -10.25 29.34 31.33
CA ALA A 302 -10.95 30.37 30.55
C ALA A 302 -10.11 30.89 29.36
N ALA A 303 -8.82 31.15 29.59
CA ALA A 303 -7.89 31.56 28.54
C ALA A 303 -7.75 30.49 27.44
N THR A 304 -7.72 29.22 27.83
CA THR A 304 -7.63 28.11 26.87
C THR A 304 -8.91 27.96 26.05
N PHE A 305 -10.09 28.06 26.68
CA PHE A 305 -11.36 28.03 25.94
C PHE A 305 -11.54 29.26 25.04
N ALA A 306 -10.98 30.42 25.40
CA ALA A 306 -10.92 31.57 24.51
C ALA A 306 -10.03 31.30 23.27
N LEU A 307 -8.89 30.63 23.45
CA LEU A 307 -8.07 30.15 22.32
C LEU A 307 -8.83 29.14 21.46
N PHE A 308 -9.64 28.25 22.05
CA PHE A 308 -10.48 27.32 21.28
C PHE A 308 -11.53 28.07 20.46
N ALA A 309 -12.21 29.05 21.03
CA ALA A 309 -13.19 29.86 20.32
C ALA A 309 -12.54 30.63 19.15
N ILE A 310 -11.38 31.26 19.39
CA ILE A 310 -10.58 31.92 18.34
C ILE A 310 -10.20 30.90 17.26
N GLY A 311 -9.73 29.72 17.64
CA GLY A 311 -9.38 28.65 16.70
C GLY A 311 -10.57 28.26 15.83
N VAL A 312 -11.71 27.90 16.41
CA VAL A 312 -12.90 27.49 15.64
C VAL A 312 -13.39 28.62 14.73
N VAL A 313 -13.54 29.85 15.25
CA VAL A 313 -14.05 30.97 14.46
C VAL A 313 -13.13 31.28 13.28
N PHE A 314 -11.82 31.39 13.52
CA PHE A 314 -10.87 31.84 12.50
C PHE A 314 -10.22 30.71 11.70
N THR A 315 -10.57 29.44 11.93
CA THR A 315 -10.22 28.34 11.00
C THR A 315 -11.43 27.85 10.21
N GLU A 316 -12.64 27.86 10.78
CA GLU A 316 -13.85 27.33 10.13
C GLU A 316 -14.78 28.39 9.56
N ILE A 317 -14.97 29.53 10.23
CA ILE A 317 -16.00 30.53 9.86
C ILE A 317 -15.38 31.68 9.05
N TRP A 318 -14.33 32.30 9.58
CA TRP A 318 -13.58 33.39 8.93
C TRP A 318 -12.08 33.05 8.88
N PRO A 319 -11.66 32.20 7.91
CA PRO A 319 -10.29 31.68 7.84
C PRO A 319 -9.23 32.79 7.86
N SER A 320 -8.33 32.71 8.85
CA SER A 320 -7.15 33.58 8.99
C SER A 320 -5.90 32.73 8.97
N ALA A 321 -4.96 33.04 8.07
CA ALA A 321 -3.72 32.28 7.92
C ALA A 321 -2.91 32.28 9.22
N THR A 322 -2.88 33.41 9.92
CA THR A 322 -2.23 33.54 11.23
C THR A 322 -2.84 32.59 12.26
N VAL A 323 -4.17 32.46 12.31
CA VAL A 323 -4.83 31.59 13.29
C VAL A 323 -4.75 30.11 12.90
N VAL A 324 -4.83 29.78 11.61
CA VAL A 324 -4.56 28.42 11.11
C VAL A 324 -3.14 28.00 11.54
N ARG A 325 -2.14 28.85 11.34
CA ARG A 325 -0.76 28.58 11.79
C ARG A 325 -0.64 28.51 13.30
N LEU A 326 -1.41 29.29 14.04
CA LEU A 326 -1.44 29.26 15.50
C LEU A 326 -1.96 27.94 16.06
N GLN A 327 -2.70 27.09 15.31
CA GLN A 327 -3.18 25.78 15.77
C GLN A 327 -3.81 25.83 17.18
N ALA A 328 -4.64 26.84 17.46
CA ALA A 328 -4.99 27.27 18.81
C ALA A 328 -5.56 26.16 19.71
N LEU A 329 -6.24 25.16 19.15
CA LEU A 329 -6.82 24.04 19.90
C LEU A 329 -5.77 23.07 20.45
N ARG A 330 -4.53 23.09 19.95
CA ARG A 330 -3.41 22.32 20.53
C ARG A 330 -2.94 22.85 21.89
N SER A 331 -3.40 24.03 22.29
CA SER A 331 -3.30 24.49 23.70
C SER A 331 -4.00 23.54 24.69
N SER A 332 -4.89 22.67 24.19
CA SER A 332 -5.53 21.59 24.94
C SER A 332 -4.54 20.66 25.64
N ARG A 333 -3.32 20.47 25.11
CA ARG A 333 -2.31 19.60 25.72
C ARG A 333 -1.82 20.11 27.08
N ILE A 334 -1.57 21.42 27.20
CA ILE A 334 -1.19 22.03 28.49
C ILE A 334 -2.39 22.00 29.44
N LEU A 335 -3.59 22.31 28.94
CA LEU A 335 -4.80 22.25 29.73
C LEU A 335 -5.10 20.83 30.24
N LEU A 336 -4.88 19.80 29.42
CA LEU A 336 -5.06 18.41 29.81
C LEU A 336 -4.24 18.06 31.06
N VAL A 337 -2.97 18.48 31.11
CA VAL A 337 -2.13 18.29 32.31
C VAL A 337 -2.77 18.94 33.55
N VAL A 338 -3.28 20.17 33.41
CA VAL A 338 -3.96 20.87 34.51
C VAL A 338 -5.24 20.14 34.92
N LEU A 339 -6.05 19.67 33.97
CA LEU A 339 -7.28 18.91 34.25
C LEU A 339 -6.96 17.60 34.98
N LEU A 340 -5.98 16.83 34.51
CA LEU A 340 -5.59 15.57 35.14
C LEU A 340 -5.03 15.78 36.55
N ILE A 341 -4.29 16.87 36.80
CA ILE A 341 -3.83 17.24 38.16
C ILE A 341 -5.01 17.57 39.08
N VAL A 342 -6.04 18.28 38.58
CA VAL A 342 -7.26 18.57 39.35
C VAL A 342 -8.03 17.28 39.65
N VAL A 343 -8.17 16.39 38.67
CA VAL A 343 -8.80 15.07 38.83
C VAL A 343 -8.05 14.23 39.86
N ALA A 344 -6.71 14.17 39.76
CA ALA A 344 -5.85 13.46 40.69
C ALA A 344 -6.04 13.91 42.15
N HIS A 345 -6.23 15.20 42.39
CA HIS A 345 -6.55 15.72 43.72
C HIS A 345 -7.94 15.26 44.19
N GLY A 346 -8.95 15.32 43.33
CA GLY A 346 -10.28 14.79 43.64
C GLY A 346 -10.26 13.29 43.98
N VAL A 347 -9.52 12.50 43.22
CA VAL A 347 -9.27 11.07 43.50
C VAL A 347 -8.59 10.91 44.86
N ALA A 348 -7.48 11.63 45.10
CA ALA A 348 -6.75 11.53 46.37
C ALA A 348 -7.61 11.90 47.59
N ARG A 349 -8.53 12.87 47.45
CA ARG A 349 -9.50 13.22 48.49
C ARG A 349 -10.58 12.15 48.64
N SER A 350 -10.99 11.51 47.55
CA SER A 350 -11.96 10.40 47.57
C SER A 350 -11.43 9.17 48.32
N LEU A 351 -10.11 8.95 48.30
CA LEU A 351 -9.43 7.82 48.96
C LEU A 351 -9.22 7.98 50.48
N VAL A 352 -9.48 9.17 51.05
CA VAL A 352 -9.18 9.50 52.46
C VAL A 352 -10.45 9.68 53.32
N LEU A 353 -11.64 9.46 52.75
CA LEU A 353 -12.93 9.74 53.41
C LEU A 353 -13.45 8.57 54.27
N ASP A 354 -14.29 8.93 55.25
CA ASP A 354 -14.85 8.08 56.31
C ASP A 354 -15.61 6.84 55.78
N ARG A 355 -15.69 5.75 56.58
CA ARG A 355 -16.32 4.46 56.22
C ARG A 355 -17.78 4.58 55.77
N ARG A 356 -18.46 5.68 56.11
CA ARG A 356 -19.85 5.98 55.71
C ARG A 356 -19.98 6.48 54.26
N GLN A 357 -18.88 6.77 53.56
CA GLN A 357 -18.86 7.29 52.18
C GLN A 357 -18.21 6.30 51.17
N TRP A 358 -18.48 5.00 51.34
CA TRP A 358 -17.90 3.92 50.52
C TRP A 358 -18.12 4.12 49.01
N LEU A 359 -19.23 4.74 48.60
CA LEU A 359 -19.52 5.03 47.19
C LEU A 359 -18.55 6.05 46.59
N THR A 360 -18.10 7.04 47.37
CA THR A 360 -17.10 8.04 46.94
C THR A 360 -15.72 7.39 46.81
N LEU A 361 -15.37 6.50 47.75
CA LEU A 361 -14.13 5.71 47.68
C LEU A 361 -14.11 4.84 46.42
N LEU A 362 -15.17 4.07 46.19
CA LEU A 362 -15.30 3.19 45.02
C LEU A 362 -15.23 3.99 43.72
N ALA A 363 -15.97 5.09 43.61
CA ALA A 363 -15.95 5.94 42.43
C ALA A 363 -14.56 6.53 42.17
N GLY A 364 -13.86 7.00 43.22
CA GLY A 364 -12.48 7.48 43.10
C GLY A 364 -11.49 6.42 42.63
N LEU A 365 -11.64 5.17 43.10
CA LEU A 365 -10.83 4.03 42.64
C LEU A 365 -11.12 3.67 41.18
N VAL A 366 -12.39 3.66 40.76
CA VAL A 366 -12.79 3.38 39.38
C VAL A 366 -12.26 4.46 38.42
N VAL A 367 -12.33 5.74 38.81
CA VAL A 367 -11.74 6.84 38.02
C VAL A 367 -10.23 6.70 37.92
N LEU A 368 -9.54 6.41 39.04
CA LEU A 368 -8.09 6.19 39.02
C LEU A 368 -7.71 5.02 38.11
N ALA A 369 -8.41 3.88 38.22
CA ALA A 369 -8.15 2.71 37.41
C ALA A 369 -8.42 2.99 35.91
N SER A 370 -9.52 3.66 35.57
CA SER A 370 -9.87 4.00 34.18
C SER A 370 -8.88 4.96 33.53
N LEU A 371 -8.23 5.82 34.33
CA LEU A 371 -7.22 6.76 33.83
C LEU A 371 -5.80 6.19 33.85
N ALA A 372 -5.45 5.37 34.82
CA ALA A 372 -4.08 4.87 34.99
C ALA A 372 -3.82 3.53 34.29
N VAL A 373 -4.86 2.87 33.78
CA VAL A 373 -4.76 1.57 33.11
C VAL A 373 -5.36 1.69 31.70
N PRO A 374 -4.54 1.63 30.63
CA PRO A 374 -5.00 1.88 29.25
C PRO A 374 -6.21 1.03 28.84
N ALA A 375 -6.22 -0.26 29.18
CA ALA A 375 -7.33 -1.18 28.89
C ALA A 375 -8.67 -0.75 29.50
N LEU A 376 -8.65 0.05 30.58
CA LEU A 376 -9.85 0.51 31.26
C LEU A 376 -10.33 1.88 30.79
N LEU A 377 -9.58 2.56 29.91
CA LEU A 377 -9.96 3.89 29.40
C LEU A 377 -11.32 3.86 28.69
N VAL A 378 -11.66 2.74 28.05
CA VAL A 378 -12.96 2.55 27.39
C VAL A 378 -14.16 2.65 28.36
N TYR A 379 -13.93 2.45 29.67
CA TYR A 379 -14.95 2.59 30.71
C TYR A 379 -15.06 4.02 31.29
N LEU A 380 -14.29 4.98 30.76
CA LEU A 380 -14.30 6.37 31.24
C LEU A 380 -15.71 7.01 31.29
N PRO A 381 -16.63 6.80 30.32
CA PRO A 381 -18.00 7.31 30.41
C PRO A 381 -18.73 6.85 31.68
N TRP A 382 -18.57 5.57 32.03
CA TRP A 382 -19.17 4.99 33.24
C TRP A 382 -18.49 5.48 34.51
N ALA A 383 -17.16 5.66 34.49
CA ALA A 383 -16.41 6.23 35.61
C ALA A 383 -16.85 7.67 35.91
N VAL A 384 -17.07 8.50 34.88
CA VAL A 384 -17.60 9.88 35.05
C VAL A 384 -18.98 9.84 35.69
N LEU A 385 -19.88 9.01 35.18
CA LEU A 385 -21.24 8.89 35.68
C LEU A 385 -21.26 8.43 37.15
N LEU A 386 -20.51 7.38 37.48
CA LEU A 386 -20.40 6.85 38.84
C LEU A 386 -19.87 7.92 39.81
N TRP A 387 -18.85 8.68 39.40
CA TRP A 387 -18.28 9.72 40.25
C TRP A 387 -19.20 10.92 40.43
N ALA A 388 -19.97 11.29 39.40
CA ALA A 388 -21.00 12.31 39.51
C ALA A 388 -22.15 11.88 40.46
N ILE A 389 -22.60 10.63 40.37
CA ILE A 389 -23.61 10.06 41.29
C ILE A 389 -23.08 10.06 42.73
N ALA A 390 -21.84 9.62 42.93
CA ALA A 390 -21.21 9.62 44.25
C ALA A 390 -21.09 11.06 44.82
N ALA A 391 -20.72 12.03 43.98
CA ALA A 391 -20.65 13.43 44.36
C ALA A 391 -22.03 14.03 44.67
N LEU A 392 -23.07 13.64 43.93
CA LEU A 392 -24.46 14.05 44.18
C LEU A 392 -24.96 13.50 45.51
N ALA A 393 -24.77 12.20 45.75
CA ALA A 393 -25.14 11.54 47.01
C ALA A 393 -24.41 12.13 48.22
N ALA A 394 -23.18 12.63 48.02
CA ALA A 394 -22.40 13.33 49.03
C ALA A 394 -22.77 14.82 49.17
N GLY A 395 -23.75 15.35 48.42
CA GLY A 395 -24.15 16.76 48.44
C GLY A 395 -23.09 17.73 47.90
N ARG A 396 -22.15 17.24 47.07
CA ARG A 396 -20.99 17.99 46.56
C ARG A 396 -21.07 18.36 45.08
N LEU A 397 -21.99 17.77 44.32
CA LEU A 397 -22.14 18.04 42.90
C LEU A 397 -22.81 19.40 42.66
N SER A 398 -22.04 20.37 42.16
CA SER A 398 -22.59 21.67 41.75
C SER A 398 -23.38 21.57 40.43
N TRP A 399 -24.34 22.48 40.19
CA TRP A 399 -25.09 22.51 38.93
C TRP A 399 -24.20 22.67 37.69
N ARG A 400 -23.08 23.40 37.80
CA ARG A 400 -22.10 23.56 36.71
C ARG A 400 -21.37 22.25 36.41
N ALA A 401 -21.04 21.48 37.44
CA ALA A 401 -20.43 20.17 37.29
C ALA A 401 -21.42 19.17 36.69
N ALA A 402 -22.68 19.19 37.15
CA ALA A 402 -23.75 18.39 36.56
C ALA A 402 -23.97 18.71 35.08
N LEU A 403 -23.97 19.98 34.70
CA LEU A 403 -24.07 20.42 33.30
C LEU A 403 -22.87 19.93 32.47
N ALA A 404 -21.64 20.05 32.97
CA ALA A 404 -20.45 19.56 32.28
C ALA A 404 -20.49 18.04 32.05
N VAL A 405 -20.93 17.27 33.06
CA VAL A 405 -21.13 15.82 32.94
C VAL A 405 -22.20 15.49 31.90
N ALA A 406 -23.35 16.16 31.96
CA ALA A 406 -24.43 15.94 31.00
C ALA A 406 -23.98 16.21 29.55
N LEU A 407 -23.28 17.34 29.31
CA LEU A 407 -22.75 17.67 27.99
C LEU A 407 -21.72 16.63 27.49
N ALA A 408 -20.81 16.18 28.36
CA ALA A 408 -19.82 15.16 27.98
C ALA A 408 -20.46 13.80 27.65
N LEU A 409 -21.52 13.41 28.36
CA LEU A 409 -22.27 12.19 28.07
C LEU A 409 -23.06 12.32 26.75
N VAL A 410 -23.62 13.49 26.45
CA VAL A 410 -24.24 13.76 25.13
C VAL A 410 -23.21 13.65 24.01
N VAL A 411 -22.03 14.26 24.16
CA VAL A 411 -20.93 14.12 23.19
C VAL A 411 -20.54 12.65 23.01
N THR A 412 -20.42 11.90 24.11
CA THR A 412 -20.14 10.45 24.07
C THR A 412 -21.19 9.66 23.30
N MET A 413 -22.49 9.91 23.54
CA MET A 413 -23.58 9.24 22.86
C MET A 413 -23.64 9.58 21.36
N LEU A 414 -23.42 10.85 21.01
CA LEU A 414 -23.31 11.27 19.61
C LEU A 414 -22.10 10.61 18.95
N ALA A 415 -20.96 10.55 19.63
CA ALA A 415 -19.75 9.95 19.11
C ALA A 415 -19.90 8.44 18.89
N TRP A 416 -20.55 7.73 19.82
CA TRP A 416 -20.90 6.31 19.66
C TRP A 416 -21.74 6.09 18.40
N ARG A 417 -22.78 6.92 18.20
CA ARG A 417 -23.69 6.80 17.06
C ARG A 417 -23.07 7.19 15.72
N GLN A 418 -22.24 8.23 15.68
CA GLN A 418 -21.79 8.85 14.44
C GLN A 418 -20.37 8.47 14.02
N ILE A 419 -19.47 8.24 14.98
CA ILE A 419 -18.05 7.94 14.72
C ILE A 419 -17.60 6.61 15.34
N GLN A 420 -18.55 5.76 15.74
CA GLN A 420 -18.31 4.43 16.30
C GLN A 420 -17.40 4.45 17.55
N PHE A 421 -17.46 5.52 18.33
CA PHE A 421 -16.73 5.61 19.59
C PHE A 421 -17.15 4.47 20.54
N ALA A 422 -16.18 3.73 21.07
CA ALA A 422 -16.44 2.54 21.87
C ALA A 422 -17.04 2.90 23.23
N VAL A 423 -18.26 2.39 23.50
CA VAL A 423 -18.94 2.53 24.80
C VAL A 423 -19.37 1.14 25.27
N PRO A 424 -18.73 0.58 26.31
CA PRO A 424 -19.05 -0.75 26.80
C PRO A 424 -20.52 -0.84 27.20
N GLY A 425 -21.22 -1.89 26.73
CA GLY A 425 -22.66 -2.08 26.92
C GLY A 425 -23.56 -1.58 25.78
N PHE A 426 -23.05 -0.70 24.91
CA PHE A 426 -23.77 -0.22 23.71
C PHE A 426 -23.16 -0.74 22.40
N THR A 427 -21.87 -1.08 22.40
CA THR A 427 -21.18 -1.72 21.28
C THR A 427 -21.22 -3.25 21.42
N ALA A 428 -21.77 -3.96 20.43
CA ALA A 428 -21.88 -5.43 20.44
C ALA A 428 -20.52 -6.12 20.21
N GLY A 429 -20.20 -7.13 21.04
CA GLY A 429 -19.15 -8.12 20.77
C GLY A 429 -17.88 -8.03 21.63
N ALA A 430 -17.24 -9.17 21.83
CA ALA A 430 -15.96 -9.38 22.52
C ALA A 430 -14.77 -8.55 21.97
N ALA A 431 -14.98 -7.77 20.89
CA ALA A 431 -14.00 -6.87 20.28
C ALA A 431 -13.56 -5.72 21.21
N ALA A 432 -14.44 -5.20 22.08
CA ALA A 432 -14.07 -4.11 23.00
C ALA A 432 -13.01 -4.50 24.05
N VAL A 433 -12.90 -5.81 24.35
CA VAL A 433 -11.91 -6.36 25.28
C VAL A 433 -10.68 -6.89 24.52
N HIS A 434 -10.85 -7.45 23.32
CA HIS A 434 -9.72 -7.95 22.51
C HIS A 434 -8.79 -6.84 21.98
N VAL A 435 -9.31 -5.64 21.69
CA VAL A 435 -8.51 -4.47 21.29
C VAL A 435 -7.58 -3.99 22.43
N ALA A 436 -7.88 -4.35 23.69
CA ALA A 436 -7.13 -3.90 24.87
C ALA A 436 -5.94 -4.81 25.27
N THR A 437 -5.84 -6.04 24.75
CA THR A 437 -4.97 -7.07 25.33
C THR A 437 -3.82 -7.56 24.45
N GLY A 438 -3.76 -7.18 23.17
CA GLY A 438 -2.66 -7.57 22.27
C GLY A 438 -1.38 -6.77 22.53
N ASP A 439 -1.34 -5.54 22.02
CA ASP A 439 -0.13 -4.70 22.06
C ASP A 439 -0.06 -3.78 23.28
N ALA A 440 -1.19 -3.52 23.95
CA ALA A 440 -1.26 -2.64 25.12
C ALA A 440 -1.10 -3.37 26.47
N LEU A 441 -0.88 -4.69 26.44
CA LEU A 441 -0.71 -5.51 27.65
C LEU A 441 0.48 -5.05 28.51
N PRO A 442 1.66 -4.71 27.96
CA PRO A 442 2.79 -4.23 28.77
C PRO A 442 2.46 -2.92 29.50
N LEU A 443 1.87 -1.95 28.79
CA LEU A 443 1.41 -0.67 29.37
C LEU A 443 0.35 -0.86 30.46
N THR A 444 -0.56 -1.82 30.27
CA THR A 444 -1.63 -2.15 31.22
C THR A 444 -1.05 -2.72 32.51
N VAL A 445 -0.11 -3.67 32.41
CA VAL A 445 0.57 -4.28 33.57
C VAL A 445 1.43 -3.26 34.31
N LEU A 446 2.17 -2.43 33.57
CA LEU A 446 3.06 -1.41 34.12
C LEU A 446 2.29 -0.24 34.77
N GLY A 447 1.20 0.21 34.16
CA GLY A 447 0.31 1.21 34.75
C GLY A 447 -0.32 0.72 36.05
N ALA A 448 -0.79 -0.53 36.08
CA ALA A 448 -1.30 -1.16 37.31
C ALA A 448 -0.21 -1.28 38.39
N ALA A 449 1.01 -1.70 38.03
CA ALA A 449 2.14 -1.75 38.97
C ALA A 449 2.48 -0.36 39.53
N ALA A 450 2.49 0.68 38.70
CA ALA A 450 2.72 2.05 39.13
C ALA A 450 1.65 2.50 40.14
N VAL A 451 0.37 2.21 39.90
CA VAL A 451 -0.71 2.51 40.86
C VAL A 451 -0.47 1.80 42.20
N VAL A 452 -0.17 0.50 42.18
CA VAL A 452 0.08 -0.29 43.41
C VAL A 452 1.30 0.21 44.18
N LEU A 453 2.39 0.56 43.48
CA LEU A 453 3.60 1.13 44.07
C LEU A 453 3.27 2.44 44.80
N MET A 454 2.50 3.31 44.15
CA MET A 454 2.13 4.63 44.66
C MET A 454 1.18 4.53 45.85
N LEU A 455 0.25 3.56 45.84
CA LEU A 455 -0.57 3.19 46.99
C LEU A 455 0.30 2.66 48.14
N GLY A 456 1.34 1.87 47.84
CA GLY A 456 2.33 1.41 48.81
C GLY A 456 3.08 2.56 49.50
N ILE A 457 3.57 3.54 48.73
CA ILE A 457 4.21 4.76 49.28
C ILE A 457 3.23 5.55 50.17
N ALA A 458 1.95 5.61 49.77
CA ALA A 458 0.91 6.33 50.48
C ALA A 458 0.38 5.61 51.75
N ALA A 459 0.52 4.28 51.85
CA ALA A 459 -0.03 3.49 52.96
C ALA A 459 0.54 3.97 54.31
N ARG A 460 -0.21 3.84 55.41
CA ARG A 460 0.26 4.29 56.75
C ARG A 460 0.98 3.19 57.54
N ARG A 461 0.62 1.92 57.33
CA ARG A 461 1.16 0.76 58.05
C ARG A 461 2.40 0.22 57.35
N LEU A 462 3.50 0.09 58.07
CA LEU A 462 4.80 -0.36 57.52
C LEU A 462 4.70 -1.68 56.76
N LEU A 463 4.00 -2.68 57.32
CA LEU A 463 3.80 -3.98 56.66
C LEU A 463 3.00 -3.87 55.36
N LEU A 464 1.93 -3.07 55.35
CA LEU A 464 1.12 -2.84 54.15
C LEU A 464 1.92 -2.07 53.08
N ARG A 465 2.78 -1.13 53.49
CA ARG A 465 3.71 -0.43 52.58
C ARG A 465 4.62 -1.42 51.87
N TRP A 466 5.29 -2.29 52.62
CA TRP A 466 6.20 -3.30 52.05
C TRP A 466 5.46 -4.31 51.18
N ALA A 467 4.32 -4.82 51.62
CA ALA A 467 3.51 -5.77 50.85
C ALA A 467 3.08 -5.20 49.48
N LEU A 468 2.56 -3.97 49.46
CA LEU A 468 2.16 -3.30 48.21
C LEU A 468 3.37 -2.98 47.32
N THR A 469 4.48 -2.52 47.92
CA THR A 469 5.71 -2.21 47.16
C THR A 469 6.29 -3.47 46.52
N ILE A 470 6.37 -4.59 47.26
CA ILE A 470 6.85 -5.88 46.74
C ILE A 470 5.90 -6.40 45.65
N SER A 471 4.59 -6.30 45.86
CA SER A 471 3.59 -6.70 44.86
C SER A 471 3.74 -5.89 43.57
N ALA A 472 3.94 -4.58 43.67
CA ALA A 472 4.18 -3.72 42.52
C ALA A 472 5.47 -4.09 41.79
N CYS A 473 6.56 -4.33 42.52
CA CYS A 473 7.82 -4.80 41.94
C CYS A 473 7.62 -6.13 41.21
N PHE A 474 6.87 -7.07 41.80
CA PHE A 474 6.60 -8.36 41.17
C PHE A 474 5.76 -8.22 39.89
N VAL A 475 4.70 -7.42 39.91
CA VAL A 475 3.85 -7.14 38.73
C VAL A 475 4.67 -6.44 37.64
N ALA A 476 5.52 -5.47 38.02
CA ALA A 476 6.41 -4.80 37.08
C ALA A 476 7.45 -5.76 36.48
N ILE A 477 8.10 -6.59 37.29
CA ILE A 477 9.07 -7.60 36.83
C ILE A 477 8.40 -8.61 35.90
N ALA A 478 7.19 -9.08 36.23
CA ALA A 478 6.44 -10.01 35.38
C ALA A 478 6.00 -9.37 34.06
N GLY A 479 5.66 -8.08 34.06
CA GLY A 479 5.37 -7.33 32.84
C GLY A 479 6.61 -7.10 31.98
N LEU A 480 7.72 -6.73 32.61
CA LEU A 480 9.02 -6.53 31.96
C LEU A 480 9.59 -7.83 31.40
N SER A 481 9.53 -8.94 32.14
CA SER A 481 10.02 -10.24 31.66
C SER A 481 9.26 -10.70 30.43
N ARG A 482 7.94 -10.49 30.40
CA ARG A 482 7.10 -10.79 29.23
C ARG A 482 7.42 -9.90 28.03
N PHE A 483 7.74 -8.63 28.27
CA PHE A 483 8.18 -7.69 27.23
C PHE A 483 9.55 -8.09 26.65
N PHE A 484 10.55 -8.38 27.50
CA PHE A 484 11.88 -8.84 27.07
C PHE A 484 11.88 -10.29 26.53
N SER A 485 10.80 -11.04 26.71
CA SER A 485 10.62 -12.37 26.09
C SER A 485 10.08 -12.28 24.65
N LEU A 486 9.69 -11.09 24.18
CA LEU A 486 9.35 -10.90 22.78
C LEU A 486 10.66 -10.87 21.97
N PRO A 487 10.75 -11.64 20.86
CA PRO A 487 11.91 -11.55 19.98
C PRO A 487 12.07 -10.11 19.49
N GLU A 488 13.31 -9.62 19.42
CA GLU A 488 13.55 -8.31 18.81
C GLU A 488 12.97 -8.32 17.39
N PRO A 489 12.12 -7.33 17.04
CA PRO A 489 11.61 -7.24 15.69
C PRO A 489 12.80 -7.01 14.75
N ALA A 490 12.86 -7.81 13.68
CA ALA A 490 13.82 -7.58 12.61
C ALA A 490 13.68 -6.13 12.09
N PRO A 491 14.78 -5.47 11.71
CA PRO A 491 14.74 -4.12 11.17
C PRO A 491 13.77 -4.07 9.99
N SER A 492 12.98 -2.99 9.93
CA SER A 492 11.99 -2.85 8.86
C SER A 492 12.69 -2.73 7.49
N PRO A 493 12.02 -3.10 6.38
CA PRO A 493 12.60 -2.95 5.05
C PRO A 493 13.12 -1.53 4.75
N ILE A 494 12.46 -0.48 5.27
CA ILE A 494 12.89 0.91 5.14
C ILE A 494 14.18 1.20 5.93
N GLU A 495 14.33 0.61 7.13
CA GLU A 495 15.54 0.74 7.93
C GLU A 495 16.73 0.06 7.25
N THR A 496 16.52 -1.13 6.68
CA THR A 496 17.56 -1.86 5.92
C THR A 496 18.00 -1.08 4.67
N VAL A 497 17.05 -0.55 3.89
CA VAL A 497 17.36 0.33 2.75
C VAL A 497 18.06 1.61 3.20
N GLY A 498 17.62 2.20 4.31
CA GLY A 498 18.27 3.37 4.89
C GLY A 498 19.72 3.09 5.29
N ALA A 499 19.97 2.00 6.00
CA ALA A 499 21.33 1.59 6.38
C ALA A 499 22.25 1.44 5.17
N TYR A 500 21.74 0.92 4.05
CA TYR A 500 22.48 0.89 2.79
C TYR A 500 22.86 2.30 2.31
N PHE A 501 21.90 3.23 2.20
CA PHE A 501 22.18 4.58 1.72
C PHE A 501 23.19 5.32 2.61
N ARG A 502 23.05 5.16 3.93
CA ARG A 502 23.96 5.75 4.90
C ARG A 502 25.40 5.21 4.75
N ALA A 503 25.56 3.94 4.43
CA ALA A 503 26.88 3.30 4.29
C ALA A 503 27.50 3.49 2.90
N ALA A 504 26.69 3.54 1.85
CA ALA A 504 27.15 3.38 0.47
C ALA A 504 27.17 4.68 -0.35
N THR A 505 26.44 5.74 0.05
CA THR A 505 26.22 6.90 -0.80
C THR A 505 26.28 8.22 -0.04
N ASN A 506 27.25 9.07 -0.36
CA ASN A 506 27.24 10.47 0.09
C ASN A 506 26.28 11.28 -0.78
N ASN A 507 25.36 12.04 -0.17
CA ASN A 507 24.44 12.98 -0.84
C ASN A 507 23.49 12.36 -1.88
N ALA A 508 23.04 11.11 -1.67
CA ALA A 508 22.03 10.52 -2.54
C ALA A 508 20.71 11.32 -2.52
N VAL A 509 20.09 11.40 -3.69
CA VAL A 509 18.71 11.89 -3.86
C VAL A 509 17.88 10.70 -4.31
N ILE A 510 16.87 10.34 -3.51
CA ILE A 510 16.10 9.12 -3.69
C ILE A 510 14.73 9.47 -4.27
N LEU A 511 14.40 8.87 -5.41
CA LEU A 511 13.04 8.83 -5.94
C LEU A 511 12.32 7.63 -5.33
N ALA A 512 11.27 7.86 -4.55
CA ALA A 512 10.52 6.81 -3.85
C ALA A 512 9.01 7.08 -3.85
N PRO A 513 8.16 6.05 -3.75
CA PRO A 513 6.73 6.23 -3.55
C PRO A 513 6.43 7.08 -2.31
N SER A 514 5.34 7.85 -2.36
CA SER A 514 4.85 8.61 -1.20
C SER A 514 4.61 7.69 0.01
N GLY A 515 4.89 8.17 1.22
CA GLY A 515 4.78 7.42 2.46
C GLY A 515 6.08 6.78 2.94
N MET A 516 7.22 7.16 2.35
CA MET A 516 8.57 6.68 2.71
C MET A 516 9.47 7.75 3.32
N ALA A 517 8.89 8.82 3.87
CA ALA A 517 9.61 9.94 4.49
C ALA A 517 10.72 9.54 5.51
N ASN A 518 10.63 8.35 6.12
CA ASN A 518 11.64 7.86 7.06
C ASN A 518 12.97 7.46 6.40
N LEU A 519 13.04 7.32 5.08
CA LEU A 519 14.29 7.16 4.35
C LEU A 519 15.26 8.34 4.60
N ARG A 520 14.75 9.55 4.84
CA ARG A 520 15.57 10.70 5.25
C ARG A 520 16.31 10.46 6.56
N ILE A 521 15.71 9.71 7.49
CA ILE A 521 16.28 9.45 8.80
C ILE A 521 17.30 8.33 8.69
N PHE A 522 16.87 7.17 8.23
CA PHE A 522 17.70 5.97 8.23
C PHE A 522 18.80 6.03 7.16
N GLY A 523 18.50 6.64 6.01
CA GLY A 523 19.47 6.84 4.93
C GLY A 523 20.31 8.10 5.01
N GLU A 524 19.93 9.08 5.86
CA GLU A 524 20.54 10.42 5.90
C GLU A 524 20.64 11.05 4.49
N ALA A 525 19.67 10.73 3.64
CA ALA A 525 19.65 11.03 2.21
C ALA A 525 18.40 11.83 1.84
N ALA A 526 18.55 12.72 0.87
CA ALA A 526 17.42 13.51 0.36
C ALA A 526 16.43 12.58 -0.36
N ILE A 527 15.14 12.91 -0.26
CA ILE A 527 14.13 12.25 -1.10
C ILE A 527 13.42 13.30 -1.95
N VAL A 528 12.97 12.89 -3.14
CA VAL A 528 12.33 13.81 -4.11
C VAL A 528 11.09 14.48 -3.52
N GLY A 529 10.31 13.76 -2.73
CA GLY A 529 9.21 14.34 -1.98
C GLY A 529 8.41 13.28 -1.26
N ASP A 530 7.67 13.71 -0.24
CA ASP A 530 6.74 12.86 0.46
C ASP A 530 5.47 13.63 0.81
N TRP A 531 4.35 12.91 0.97
CA TRP A 531 3.12 13.51 1.44
C TRP A 531 3.34 14.25 2.77
N ARG A 532 4.21 13.72 3.63
CA ARG A 532 4.53 14.30 4.94
C ARG A 532 5.13 15.69 4.84
N ASP A 533 5.84 16.02 3.77
CA ASP A 533 6.49 17.31 3.54
C ASP A 533 5.52 18.47 3.54
N GLY A 534 4.25 18.22 3.19
CA GLY A 534 3.22 19.22 3.20
C GLY A 534 2.90 19.79 4.60
N THR A 535 3.38 19.19 5.69
CA THR A 535 3.37 19.85 7.02
C THR A 535 4.14 21.17 6.99
N GLN A 536 5.14 21.33 6.11
CA GLN A 536 5.95 22.54 6.05
C GLN A 536 5.22 23.76 5.47
N LEU A 537 4.01 23.58 4.93
CA LEU A 537 3.16 24.71 4.50
C LEU A 537 2.86 25.67 5.66
N TYR A 538 2.89 25.23 6.92
CA TYR A 538 2.77 26.12 8.09
C TYR A 538 3.88 27.18 8.17
N PHE A 539 5.06 26.91 7.59
CA PHE A 539 6.26 27.72 7.74
C PHE A 539 6.64 28.42 6.43
N ALA A 540 6.44 27.75 5.28
CA ALA A 540 6.72 28.30 3.97
C ALA A 540 5.50 28.20 3.05
N ALA A 541 4.75 29.29 2.91
CA ALA A 541 3.61 29.35 2.00
C ALA A 541 3.99 29.11 0.53
N PRO A 542 5.10 29.65 -0.01
CA PRO A 542 5.49 29.40 -1.40
C PRO A 542 5.75 27.92 -1.72
N PHE A 543 6.16 27.13 -0.72
CA PHE A 543 6.40 25.70 -0.86
C PHE A 543 5.13 24.91 -1.19
N ALA A 544 3.94 25.46 -0.96
CA ALA A 544 2.66 24.81 -1.26
C ALA A 544 2.55 24.40 -2.74
N GLY A 545 3.01 25.25 -3.66
CA GLY A 545 3.03 24.96 -5.10
C GLY A 545 4.04 23.87 -5.44
N THR A 546 5.27 23.99 -4.93
CA THR A 546 6.34 22.97 -5.10
C THR A 546 5.87 21.60 -4.61
N TRP A 547 5.29 21.56 -3.40
CA TRP A 547 4.80 20.33 -2.79
C TRP A 547 3.70 19.70 -3.63
N LEU A 548 2.67 20.46 -4.02
CA LEU A 548 1.56 19.93 -4.83
C LEU A 548 2.04 19.40 -6.19
N SER A 549 2.93 20.12 -6.88
CA SER A 549 3.51 19.68 -8.16
C SER A 549 4.22 18.34 -8.01
N ARG A 550 5.08 18.21 -6.98
CA ARG A 550 5.81 16.96 -6.71
C ARG A 550 4.87 15.83 -6.34
N MET A 551 3.83 16.08 -5.53
CA MET A 551 2.86 15.04 -5.17
C MET A 551 2.06 14.55 -6.39
N ASN A 552 1.67 15.44 -7.31
CA ASN A 552 1.00 15.04 -8.55
C ASN A 552 1.89 14.18 -9.47
N GLU A 553 3.20 14.40 -9.43
CA GLU A 553 4.16 13.63 -10.24
C GLU A 553 4.55 12.29 -9.60
N LEU A 554 4.65 12.25 -8.27
CA LEU A 554 4.86 11.01 -7.52
C LEU A 554 3.59 10.16 -7.44
N GLU A 555 2.42 10.78 -7.62
CA GLU A 555 1.10 10.13 -7.65
C GLU A 555 0.24 10.63 -8.82
N PRO A 556 0.53 10.19 -10.06
CA PRO A 556 -0.23 10.60 -11.23
C PRO A 556 -1.72 10.28 -11.11
N GLY A 557 -2.58 11.27 -11.35
CA GLY A 557 -4.02 11.16 -11.15
C GLY A 557 -4.53 11.55 -9.75
N LEU A 558 -3.66 12.07 -8.88
CA LEU A 558 -4.09 12.67 -7.62
C LEU A 558 -5.13 13.77 -7.89
N THR A 559 -6.31 13.62 -7.30
CA THR A 559 -7.47 14.46 -7.58
C THR A 559 -7.90 15.20 -6.33
N LEU A 560 -7.96 16.52 -6.43
CA LEU A 560 -8.52 17.40 -5.40
C LEU A 560 -9.89 17.92 -5.86
N SER A 561 -10.75 18.34 -4.92
CA SER A 561 -11.97 19.07 -5.25
C SER A 561 -11.69 20.36 -6.02
N ASP A 562 -12.70 20.89 -6.72
CA ASP A 562 -12.56 22.12 -7.53
C ASP A 562 -12.05 23.32 -6.70
N ASP A 563 -12.49 23.39 -5.44
CA ASP A 563 -12.03 24.40 -4.46
C ASP A 563 -10.69 24.04 -3.79
N ARG A 564 -10.10 22.89 -4.13
CA ARG A 564 -8.87 22.29 -3.60
C ARG A 564 -8.86 22.11 -2.09
N ARG A 565 -10.03 22.01 -1.46
CA ARG A 565 -10.17 21.86 0.01
C ARG A 565 -10.27 20.41 0.46
N LYS A 566 -10.52 19.47 -0.45
CA LYS A 566 -10.66 18.04 -0.15
C LYS A 566 -9.84 17.21 -1.12
N LEU A 567 -9.21 16.17 -0.59
CA LEU A 567 -8.66 15.08 -1.40
C LEU A 567 -9.82 14.20 -1.85
N ILE A 568 -10.04 14.07 -3.15
CA ILE A 568 -11.06 13.19 -3.72
C ILE A 568 -10.48 11.78 -3.88
N ALA A 569 -9.31 11.67 -4.49
CA ALA A 569 -8.63 10.40 -4.70
C ALA A 569 -7.10 10.60 -4.71
N ARG A 570 -6.37 9.62 -4.18
CA ARG A 570 -4.93 9.49 -4.39
C ARG A 570 -4.67 9.06 -5.84
N GLY A 571 -3.51 9.45 -6.37
CA GLY A 571 -3.09 9.01 -7.69
C GLY A 571 -2.56 7.59 -7.69
N ALA A 572 -2.16 7.11 -8.87
CA ALA A 572 -1.45 5.86 -9.02
C ALA A 572 -0.09 5.94 -8.30
N SER A 573 0.33 4.89 -7.60
CA SER A 573 1.65 4.85 -6.96
C SER A 573 2.74 5.04 -8.00
N LEU A 574 3.85 5.69 -7.62
CA LEU A 574 5.09 5.71 -8.41
C LEU A 574 5.50 4.30 -8.90
N ASP A 575 5.18 3.26 -8.12
CA ASP A 575 5.41 1.85 -8.48
C ASP A 575 4.70 1.40 -9.77
N THR A 576 3.68 2.12 -10.23
CA THR A 576 2.93 1.81 -11.46
C THR A 576 3.55 2.39 -12.72
N LEU A 577 4.54 3.28 -12.58
CA LEU A 577 5.24 3.88 -13.72
C LEU A 577 6.18 2.88 -14.36
N ASP A 578 6.32 2.99 -15.68
CA ASP A 578 7.34 2.28 -16.45
C ASP A 578 8.73 2.89 -16.20
N ASP A 579 9.76 2.16 -16.66
CA ASP A 579 11.15 2.53 -16.36
C ASP A 579 11.58 3.82 -17.07
N GLU A 580 10.98 4.15 -18.23
CA GLU A 580 11.23 5.40 -18.94
C GLU A 580 10.70 6.60 -18.14
N ALA A 581 9.46 6.53 -17.67
CA ALA A 581 8.87 7.57 -16.82
C ALA A 581 9.63 7.73 -15.50
N LEU A 582 10.07 6.62 -14.89
CA LEU A 582 10.89 6.66 -13.68
C LEU A 582 12.24 7.33 -13.91
N LEU A 583 12.94 7.00 -15.00
CA LEU A 583 14.21 7.64 -15.36
C LEU A 583 14.03 9.12 -15.70
N ALA A 584 12.94 9.50 -16.38
CA ALA A 584 12.62 10.90 -16.67
C ALA A 584 12.39 11.70 -15.39
N LEU A 585 11.63 11.15 -14.42
CA LEU A 585 11.45 11.76 -13.11
C LEU A 585 12.75 11.83 -12.31
N ALA A 586 13.55 10.76 -12.34
CA ALA A 586 14.84 10.72 -11.67
C ALA A 586 15.78 11.80 -12.24
N GLN A 587 15.87 11.92 -13.56
CA GLN A 587 16.65 12.96 -14.22
C GLN A 587 16.14 14.36 -13.87
N LYS A 588 14.81 14.59 -13.93
CA LYS A 588 14.20 15.89 -13.61
C LYS A 588 14.56 16.39 -12.22
N TYR A 589 14.61 15.48 -11.24
CA TYR A 589 14.88 15.81 -9.84
C TYR A 589 16.32 15.56 -9.40
N GLY A 590 17.19 15.12 -10.30
CA GLY A 590 18.57 14.73 -9.97
C GLY A 590 18.65 13.56 -8.99
N ALA A 591 17.65 12.67 -9.00
CA ALA A 591 17.67 11.45 -8.20
C ALA A 591 18.78 10.52 -8.69
N THR A 592 19.60 10.04 -7.76
CA THR A 592 20.66 9.07 -8.05
C THR A 592 20.18 7.63 -7.89
N HIS A 593 19.09 7.43 -7.14
CA HIS A 593 18.53 6.12 -6.83
C HIS A 593 17.00 6.15 -6.89
N ILE A 594 16.43 5.00 -7.20
CA ILE A 594 14.99 4.76 -7.24
C ILE A 594 14.67 3.61 -6.28
N VAL A 595 13.77 3.83 -5.34
CA VAL A 595 13.23 2.78 -4.47
C VAL A 595 11.85 2.41 -5.01
N SER A 596 11.61 1.11 -5.25
CA SER A 596 10.33 0.62 -5.75
C SER A 596 9.92 -0.67 -5.05
N ARG A 597 8.62 -0.94 -4.98
CA ARG A 597 8.05 -2.22 -4.54
C ARG A 597 7.97 -3.25 -5.67
N VAL A 598 8.34 -2.88 -6.88
CA VAL A 598 8.30 -3.73 -8.07
C VAL A 598 9.69 -4.28 -8.33
N ALA A 599 9.81 -5.61 -8.32
CA ALA A 599 11.02 -6.34 -8.70
C ALA A 599 11.21 -6.38 -10.22
N GLY A 600 12.44 -6.67 -10.66
CA GLY A 600 12.70 -7.03 -12.06
C GLY A 600 12.52 -5.89 -13.07
N ARG A 601 12.67 -4.64 -12.64
CA ARG A 601 12.74 -3.48 -13.54
C ARG A 601 13.98 -3.56 -14.43
N ASN A 602 13.92 -2.97 -15.62
CA ASN A 602 15.06 -2.81 -16.53
C ASN A 602 15.97 -1.65 -16.11
N LEU A 603 16.18 -1.52 -14.80
CA LEU A 603 17.04 -0.55 -14.14
C LEU A 603 18.14 -1.32 -13.42
N ARG A 604 19.30 -0.69 -13.20
CA ARG A 604 20.40 -1.35 -12.50
C ARG A 604 20.02 -1.58 -11.03
N GLU A 605 19.61 -2.80 -10.70
CA GLU A 605 19.25 -3.18 -9.32
C GLU A 605 20.49 -3.25 -8.43
N ILE A 606 20.36 -2.73 -7.22
CA ILE A 606 21.34 -2.78 -6.15
C ILE A 606 20.87 -3.88 -5.20
N GLY A 607 21.54 -5.04 -5.29
CA GLY A 607 21.18 -6.24 -4.55
C GLY A 607 21.44 -6.12 -3.05
N ILE A 608 20.49 -5.55 -2.32
CA ILE A 608 20.46 -5.51 -0.86
C ILE A 608 19.71 -6.75 -0.36
N SER A 609 20.36 -7.56 0.47
CA SER A 609 19.75 -8.78 1.03
C SER A 609 18.71 -8.47 2.10
N GLY A 610 17.70 -9.34 2.25
CA GLY A 610 16.71 -9.26 3.33
C GLY A 610 15.61 -8.21 3.13
N LEU A 611 15.41 -7.70 1.91
CA LEU A 611 14.31 -6.79 1.59
C LEU A 611 13.05 -7.57 1.17
N GLU A 612 12.09 -7.75 2.07
CA GLU A 612 10.77 -8.25 1.69
C GLU A 612 9.98 -7.16 0.95
N GLY A 613 9.89 -7.28 -0.38
CA GLY A 613 9.02 -6.46 -1.23
C GLY A 613 9.49 -5.02 -1.48
N LEU A 614 10.75 -4.68 -1.19
CA LEU A 614 11.40 -3.43 -1.60
C LEU A 614 12.65 -3.72 -2.42
N HIS A 615 12.83 -2.92 -3.47
CA HIS A 615 13.94 -3.01 -4.41
C HIS A 615 14.56 -1.62 -4.56
N VAL A 616 15.90 -1.59 -4.64
CA VAL A 616 16.66 -0.35 -4.83
C VAL A 616 17.36 -0.43 -6.17
N TYR A 617 17.19 0.60 -6.98
CA TYR A 617 17.77 0.74 -8.30
C TYR A 617 18.66 1.98 -8.35
N ALA A 618 19.76 1.94 -9.09
CA ALA A 618 20.42 3.16 -9.51
C ALA A 618 19.51 3.88 -10.53
N ALA A 619 19.58 5.22 -10.57
CA ALA A 619 18.82 6.05 -11.52
C ALA A 619 19.43 6.02 -12.93
N GLU A 620 19.75 4.82 -13.40
CA GLU A 620 20.28 4.54 -14.72
C GLU A 620 19.67 3.23 -15.22
N ALA A 621 19.54 3.11 -16.53
CA ALA A 621 19.19 1.86 -17.15
C ALA A 621 20.22 0.79 -16.73
N ALA A 622 19.76 -0.46 -16.56
CA ALA A 622 20.70 -1.56 -16.37
C ALA A 622 21.68 -1.56 -17.55
N ALA A 623 22.99 -1.59 -17.28
CA ALA A 623 23.95 -1.91 -18.31
C ALA A 623 23.50 -3.24 -18.95
N PRO A 624 23.51 -3.36 -20.29
CA PRO A 624 23.14 -4.61 -20.93
C PRO A 624 23.97 -5.71 -20.29
N VAL A 625 23.31 -6.63 -19.58
CA VAL A 625 23.99 -7.69 -18.85
C VAL A 625 24.72 -8.53 -19.89
N VAL A 626 26.02 -8.28 -20.05
CA VAL A 626 26.90 -9.13 -20.84
C VAL A 626 27.01 -10.42 -20.04
N SER A 627 26.11 -11.36 -20.34
CA SER A 627 26.08 -12.68 -19.74
C SER A 627 27.49 -13.29 -19.80
N THR A 628 28.07 -13.57 -18.63
CA THR A 628 29.34 -14.31 -18.49
C THR A 628 29.15 -15.81 -18.75
N GLN A 629 27.93 -16.25 -19.06
CA GLN A 629 27.71 -17.65 -19.43
C GLN A 629 28.50 -17.98 -20.70
N PRO A 630 29.15 -19.16 -20.72
CA PRO A 630 29.81 -19.63 -21.93
C PRO A 630 28.78 -19.70 -23.05
N VAL A 631 29.15 -19.08 -24.18
CA VAL A 631 28.31 -19.07 -25.37
C VAL A 631 28.27 -20.50 -25.93
N PRO A 632 27.07 -21.05 -26.25
CA PRO A 632 26.97 -22.41 -26.78
C PRO A 632 27.80 -22.61 -28.06
N ALA A 633 28.27 -23.85 -28.27
CA ALA A 633 29.00 -24.20 -29.48
C ALA A 633 28.16 -23.94 -30.75
N GLY A 634 28.79 -23.36 -31.78
CA GLY A 634 28.16 -23.04 -33.05
C GLY A 634 27.49 -21.66 -33.11
N VAL A 635 27.50 -20.86 -32.04
CA VAL A 635 27.04 -19.46 -32.11
C VAL A 635 27.91 -18.66 -33.09
N VAL A 636 27.25 -17.85 -33.92
CA VAL A 636 27.92 -17.06 -34.97
C VAL A 636 28.66 -15.86 -34.38
N ASP A 637 27.98 -15.10 -33.53
CA ASP A 637 28.51 -13.91 -32.88
C ASP A 637 28.11 -13.91 -31.40
N ALA A 638 29.12 -13.86 -30.53
CA ALA A 638 28.93 -13.94 -29.08
C ALA A 638 28.28 -12.69 -28.48
N VAL A 639 28.42 -11.52 -29.12
CA VAL A 639 27.80 -10.27 -28.68
C VAL A 639 26.33 -10.29 -29.06
N GLU A 640 26.01 -10.61 -30.32
CA GLU A 640 24.62 -10.69 -30.80
C GLU A 640 23.83 -11.77 -30.07
N TRP A 641 24.45 -12.93 -29.81
CA TRP A 641 23.82 -13.98 -29.00
C TRP A 641 23.48 -13.49 -27.60
N ARG A 642 24.41 -12.81 -26.92
CA ARG A 642 24.14 -12.28 -25.58
C ARG A 642 23.07 -11.19 -25.59
N ALA A 643 23.02 -10.36 -26.63
CA ALA A 643 21.98 -9.35 -26.80
C ALA A 643 20.60 -10.00 -27.02
N ALA A 644 20.53 -11.04 -27.86
CA ALA A 644 19.34 -11.85 -28.04
C ALA A 644 18.91 -12.55 -26.74
N GLU A 645 19.86 -13.10 -25.97
CA GLU A 645 19.59 -13.69 -24.64
C GLU A 645 19.06 -12.65 -23.64
N ALA A 646 19.64 -11.45 -23.64
CA ALA A 646 19.20 -10.36 -22.78
C ALA A 646 17.76 -9.96 -23.14
N PHE A 647 17.46 -9.76 -24.43
CA PHE A 647 16.10 -9.48 -24.89
C PHE A 647 15.12 -10.62 -24.54
N TYR A 648 15.55 -11.88 -24.71
CA TYR A 648 14.73 -13.03 -24.35
C TYR A 648 14.37 -13.04 -22.85
N LYS A 649 15.33 -12.76 -21.97
CA LYS A 649 15.12 -12.76 -20.52
C LYS A 649 14.39 -11.53 -19.99
N THR A 650 14.61 -10.36 -20.60
CA THR A 650 14.08 -9.08 -20.10
C THR A 650 12.79 -8.63 -20.78
N VAL A 651 12.52 -9.12 -22.00
CA VAL A 651 11.32 -8.77 -22.76
C VAL A 651 10.42 -9.99 -22.96
N VAL A 652 10.92 -11.04 -23.62
CA VAL A 652 10.11 -12.19 -24.03
C VAL A 652 9.54 -12.94 -22.81
N GLN A 653 10.37 -13.35 -21.86
CA GLN A 653 9.92 -14.11 -20.68
C GLN A 653 8.95 -13.32 -19.78
N PRO A 654 9.21 -12.05 -19.40
CA PRO A 654 8.26 -11.27 -18.60
C PRO A 654 6.95 -11.00 -19.34
N ASN A 655 7.00 -10.80 -20.66
CA ASN A 655 5.81 -10.56 -21.48
C ASN A 655 4.82 -11.72 -21.48
N VAL A 656 5.28 -12.97 -21.29
CA VAL A 656 4.39 -14.12 -21.07
C VAL A 656 3.44 -13.84 -19.91
N PHE A 657 3.96 -13.47 -18.74
CA PHE A 657 3.12 -13.17 -17.59
C PHE A 657 2.33 -11.88 -17.78
N LYS A 658 2.94 -10.84 -18.36
CA LYS A 658 2.27 -9.55 -18.61
C LYS A 658 1.03 -9.68 -19.49
N HIS A 659 1.09 -10.51 -20.53
CA HIS A 659 0.05 -10.56 -21.57
C HIS A 659 -0.82 -11.81 -21.51
N ARG A 660 -0.39 -12.89 -20.84
CA ARG A 660 -1.12 -14.17 -20.80
C ARG A 660 -1.64 -14.52 -19.42
N THR A 661 -1.46 -13.64 -18.43
CA THR A 661 -2.03 -13.82 -17.09
C THR A 661 -2.78 -12.59 -16.61
N SER A 662 -3.69 -12.79 -15.66
CA SER A 662 -4.39 -11.72 -14.93
C SER A 662 -4.34 -11.98 -13.44
N GLU A 663 -4.26 -10.90 -12.64
CA GLU A 663 -4.57 -10.95 -11.21
C GLU A 663 -6.09 -11.04 -11.04
N VAL A 664 -6.56 -12.14 -10.44
CA VAL A 664 -7.98 -12.44 -10.28
C VAL A 664 -8.31 -12.70 -8.81
N THR A 665 -9.42 -12.13 -8.37
CA THR A 665 -10.05 -12.48 -7.09
C THR A 665 -11.20 -13.47 -7.33
N ILE A 666 -11.03 -14.71 -6.90
CA ILE A 666 -12.11 -15.71 -6.89
C ILE A 666 -12.78 -15.66 -5.53
N GLN A 667 -14.01 -15.18 -5.46
CA GLN A 667 -14.76 -15.05 -4.20
C GLN A 667 -15.87 -16.11 -4.13
N VAL A 668 -15.91 -16.85 -3.03
CA VAL A 668 -16.95 -17.84 -2.75
C VAL A 668 -17.83 -17.34 -1.61
N VAL A 669 -19.14 -17.32 -1.84
CA VAL A 669 -20.16 -16.94 -0.87
C VAL A 669 -21.19 -18.06 -0.71
N ASP A 670 -21.92 -18.06 0.39
CA ASP A 670 -23.09 -18.92 0.56
C ASP A 670 -24.33 -18.32 -0.12
N GLU A 671 -25.45 -19.05 -0.08
CA GLU A 671 -26.73 -18.63 -0.68
C GLU A 671 -27.30 -17.34 -0.07
N THR A 672 -26.83 -16.93 1.11
CA THR A 672 -27.21 -15.67 1.77
C THR A 672 -26.26 -14.52 1.44
N GLY A 673 -25.26 -14.76 0.59
CA GLY A 673 -24.25 -13.81 0.19
C GLY A 673 -23.11 -13.63 1.20
N ARG A 674 -23.04 -14.44 2.26
CA ARG A 674 -21.96 -14.37 3.25
C ARG A 674 -20.72 -15.10 2.74
N PRO A 675 -19.50 -14.60 3.01
CA PRO A 675 -18.28 -15.27 2.60
C PRO A 675 -18.14 -16.69 3.17
N VAL A 676 -17.72 -17.62 2.31
CA VAL A 676 -17.27 -18.96 2.72
C VAL A 676 -15.76 -18.91 2.91
N TYR A 677 -15.32 -18.91 4.16
CA TYR A 677 -13.91 -18.76 4.54
C TYR A 677 -13.34 -20.04 5.16
N ASP A 678 -12.01 -20.15 5.17
CA ASP A 678 -11.27 -21.27 5.75
C ASP A 678 -11.65 -22.65 5.16
N VAL A 679 -12.04 -22.64 3.88
CA VAL A 679 -12.38 -23.84 3.12
C VAL A 679 -11.31 -24.08 2.05
N PRO A 680 -10.76 -25.30 1.92
CA PRO A 680 -9.81 -25.61 0.86
C PRO A 680 -10.45 -25.51 -0.53
N PHE A 681 -9.68 -25.07 -1.51
CA PHE A 681 -10.06 -25.10 -2.91
C PHE A 681 -8.93 -25.67 -3.78
N GLU A 682 -9.33 -26.23 -4.91
CA GLU A 682 -8.44 -26.63 -6.00
C GLU A 682 -8.90 -25.92 -7.28
N LEU A 683 -7.97 -25.28 -7.98
CA LEU A 683 -8.20 -24.62 -9.25
C LEU A 683 -7.32 -25.29 -10.30
N LYS A 684 -7.96 -25.88 -11.34
CA LYS A 684 -7.27 -26.58 -12.42
C LYS A 684 -7.63 -25.97 -13.75
N GLN A 685 -6.65 -25.47 -14.49
CA GLN A 685 -6.87 -25.00 -15.85
C GLN A 685 -7.18 -26.18 -16.76
N THR A 686 -8.30 -26.15 -17.46
CA THR A 686 -8.74 -27.21 -18.37
C THR A 686 -8.39 -26.91 -19.82
N ASN A 687 -8.40 -25.63 -20.22
CA ASN A 687 -8.00 -25.21 -21.56
C ASN A 687 -7.30 -23.83 -21.52
N SER A 688 -6.30 -23.63 -22.37
CA SER A 688 -5.65 -22.32 -22.57
C SER A 688 -6.48 -21.43 -23.49
N GLN A 689 -6.46 -20.11 -23.26
CA GLN A 689 -7.00 -19.15 -24.24
C GLN A 689 -6.12 -19.06 -25.49
N PHE A 690 -4.80 -19.15 -25.31
CA PHE A 690 -3.85 -19.14 -26.43
C PHE A 690 -3.89 -20.48 -27.16
N LEU A 691 -3.80 -20.44 -28.49
CA LEU A 691 -3.96 -21.60 -29.35
C LEU A 691 -2.59 -22.20 -29.67
N PHE A 692 -2.22 -23.22 -28.89
CA PHE A 692 -1.06 -24.05 -29.18
C PHE A 692 -1.48 -25.17 -30.11
N GLY A 693 -1.04 -25.07 -31.37
CA GLY A 693 -1.48 -25.94 -32.43
C GLY A 693 -0.41 -26.85 -33.02
N ALA A 694 -0.89 -27.94 -33.59
CA ALA A 694 -0.18 -28.68 -34.60
C ALA A 694 -1.17 -29.25 -35.63
N SER A 695 -0.67 -29.50 -36.83
CA SER A 695 -1.42 -30.16 -37.88
C SER A 695 -1.29 -31.68 -37.78
N LEU A 696 -2.27 -32.40 -38.31
CA LEU A 696 -2.23 -33.86 -38.48
C LEU A 696 -2.31 -34.18 -39.98
N GLY A 697 -1.80 -35.35 -40.36
CA GLY A 697 -1.98 -35.87 -41.72
C GLY A 697 -3.44 -36.18 -42.03
N PHE A 698 -3.69 -36.84 -43.17
CA PHE A 698 -5.03 -37.35 -43.49
C PHE A 698 -5.53 -38.32 -42.40
N PHE A 699 -6.83 -38.49 -42.27
CA PHE A 699 -7.44 -39.42 -41.32
C PHE A 699 -7.71 -40.79 -41.97
N ASP A 700 -7.90 -40.78 -43.29
CA ASP A 700 -8.14 -41.95 -44.13
C ASP A 700 -7.44 -41.80 -45.50
N ALA A 701 -7.35 -42.89 -46.26
CA ALA A 701 -6.78 -42.89 -47.60
C ALA A 701 -7.65 -42.05 -48.55
N VAL A 702 -7.08 -40.98 -49.09
CA VAL A 702 -7.76 -40.13 -50.06
C VAL A 702 -7.50 -40.65 -51.48
N PRO A 703 -8.52 -40.94 -52.30
CA PRO A 703 -8.32 -41.59 -53.60
C PRO A 703 -7.77 -40.65 -54.70
N TYR A 704 -7.94 -39.33 -54.56
CA TYR A 704 -7.60 -38.34 -55.58
C TYR A 704 -6.63 -37.26 -55.08
N ALA A 705 -6.11 -36.49 -56.03
CA ALA A 705 -5.20 -35.34 -55.92
C ALA A 705 -3.77 -35.59 -55.41
N ASN A 706 -2.83 -34.92 -56.10
CA ASN A 706 -1.65 -34.24 -55.58
C ASN A 706 -1.00 -33.38 -56.70
N TYR A 707 -1.68 -32.33 -57.16
CA TYR A 707 -1.23 -31.51 -58.30
C TYR A 707 -0.16 -30.50 -57.85
N GLY A 708 1.08 -30.97 -57.68
CA GLY A 708 2.23 -30.15 -57.30
C GLY A 708 2.30 -29.82 -55.80
N ASP A 709 1.76 -30.67 -54.95
CA ASP A 709 1.79 -30.55 -53.48
C ASP A 709 2.34 -31.87 -52.87
N GLN A 710 2.21 -32.08 -51.56
CA GLN A 710 2.49 -33.36 -50.92
C GLN A 710 1.19 -34.12 -50.55
N LYS A 711 1.28 -35.45 -50.61
CA LYS A 711 0.22 -36.38 -50.17
C LYS A 711 0.82 -37.37 -49.16
N PRO A 712 0.94 -37.00 -47.88
CA PRO A 712 1.44 -37.92 -46.85
C PRO A 712 0.45 -39.08 -46.63
N PRO A 713 0.90 -40.17 -45.97
CA PRO A 713 -0.01 -41.23 -45.53
C PRO A 713 -1.00 -40.73 -44.47
N PRO A 714 -2.08 -41.49 -44.18
CA PRO A 714 -2.95 -41.20 -43.07
C PRO A 714 -2.20 -41.22 -41.73
N SER A 715 -2.53 -40.26 -40.85
CA SER A 715 -2.01 -40.15 -39.49
C SER A 715 -2.34 -41.39 -38.66
N ASN A 716 -1.35 -41.87 -37.90
CA ASN A 716 -1.48 -43.04 -37.03
C ASN A 716 -2.40 -42.72 -35.82
N PRO A 717 -3.23 -43.64 -35.33
CA PRO A 717 -3.99 -43.44 -34.10
C PRO A 717 -3.15 -42.99 -32.89
N GLN A 718 -1.95 -43.54 -32.71
CA GLN A 718 -1.01 -43.12 -31.64
C GLN A 718 -0.54 -41.67 -31.82
N GLU A 719 -0.37 -41.21 -33.06
CA GLU A 719 -0.06 -39.81 -33.35
C GLU A 719 -1.19 -38.90 -32.85
N ARG A 720 -2.45 -39.28 -33.10
CA ARG A 720 -3.63 -38.53 -32.66
C ARG A 720 -3.75 -38.49 -31.13
N GLU A 721 -3.41 -39.59 -30.45
CA GLU A 721 -3.35 -39.61 -28.98
C GLU A 721 -2.27 -38.66 -28.45
N LYS A 722 -1.06 -38.70 -29.03
CA LYS A 722 0.05 -37.80 -28.67
C LYS A 722 -0.28 -36.34 -28.92
N PHE A 723 -1.00 -36.04 -30.00
CA PHE A 723 -1.49 -34.69 -30.28
C PHE A 723 -2.35 -34.14 -29.14
N LEU A 724 -3.29 -34.94 -28.63
CA LEU A 724 -4.21 -34.53 -27.55
C LEU A 724 -3.51 -34.34 -26.19
N GLU A 725 -2.32 -34.90 -26.01
CA GLU A 725 -1.54 -34.69 -24.78
C GLU A 725 -1.00 -33.25 -24.66
N VAL A 726 -0.92 -32.49 -25.76
CA VAL A 726 -0.17 -31.21 -25.81
C VAL A 726 -0.99 -30.06 -26.39
N PHE A 727 -1.66 -30.29 -27.53
CA PHE A 727 -2.21 -29.20 -28.35
C PHE A 727 -3.71 -29.00 -28.10
N ASN A 728 -4.15 -27.74 -28.17
CA ASN A 728 -5.57 -27.36 -28.05
C ASN A 728 -6.14 -26.75 -29.33
N ALA A 729 -5.35 -26.71 -30.40
CA ALA A 729 -5.75 -26.19 -31.69
C ALA A 729 -5.14 -26.98 -32.84
N SER A 730 -5.73 -26.89 -34.02
CA SER A 730 -5.17 -27.49 -35.23
C SER A 730 -5.52 -26.66 -36.44
N MET A 731 -4.51 -26.38 -37.26
CA MET A 731 -4.71 -25.93 -38.63
C MET A 731 -4.76 -27.15 -39.54
N ILE A 732 -5.80 -27.28 -40.38
CA ILE A 732 -5.94 -28.44 -41.27
C ILE A 732 -4.99 -28.29 -42.46
N PRO A 733 -3.98 -29.16 -42.65
CA PRO A 733 -2.91 -28.91 -43.63
C PRO A 733 -3.29 -29.34 -45.06
N PHE A 734 -3.87 -30.53 -45.22
CA PHE A 734 -4.03 -31.17 -46.53
C PHE A 734 -5.50 -31.27 -46.95
N SER A 735 -6.34 -31.94 -46.16
CA SER A 735 -7.74 -32.25 -46.47
C SER A 735 -8.60 -31.02 -46.76
N ALA A 736 -8.20 -29.85 -46.25
CA ALA A 736 -8.86 -28.57 -46.44
C ALA A 736 -8.46 -27.83 -47.74
N LYS A 737 -7.46 -28.30 -48.48
CA LYS A 737 -7.05 -27.68 -49.75
C LYS A 737 -8.07 -27.99 -50.85
N TRP A 738 -8.36 -27.00 -51.70
CA TRP A 738 -9.41 -27.10 -52.71
C TRP A 738 -9.23 -28.30 -53.65
N GLN A 739 -8.00 -28.61 -54.06
CA GLN A 739 -7.73 -29.79 -54.90
C GLN A 739 -8.13 -31.14 -54.28
N TYR A 740 -8.17 -31.28 -52.95
CA TYR A 740 -8.62 -32.50 -52.26
C TYR A 740 -10.13 -32.49 -52.00
N ILE A 741 -10.74 -31.31 -51.90
CA ILE A 741 -12.19 -31.16 -51.71
C ILE A 741 -12.94 -31.32 -53.03
N GLU A 742 -12.41 -30.79 -54.13
CA GLU A 742 -13.02 -30.82 -55.47
C GLU A 742 -11.97 -31.13 -56.55
N PRO A 743 -11.42 -32.37 -56.57
CA PRO A 743 -10.35 -32.77 -57.49
C PRO A 743 -10.74 -32.65 -58.96
N PHE A 744 -12.01 -32.95 -59.28
CA PHE A 744 -12.61 -32.75 -60.59
C PHE A 744 -13.81 -31.81 -60.47
N ARG A 745 -14.07 -31.04 -61.51
CA ARG A 745 -15.16 -30.05 -61.52
C ARG A 745 -16.49 -30.73 -61.13
N ASN A 746 -17.15 -30.19 -60.11
CA ASN A 746 -18.41 -30.69 -59.53
C ASN A 746 -18.33 -32.09 -58.87
N VAL A 747 -17.14 -32.68 -58.70
CA VAL A 747 -16.95 -33.94 -57.98
C VAL A 747 -16.29 -33.62 -56.64
N ARG A 748 -17.09 -33.60 -55.56
CA ARG A 748 -16.61 -33.23 -54.23
C ARG A 748 -16.43 -34.41 -53.29
N THR A 749 -15.39 -34.34 -52.48
CA THR A 749 -15.02 -35.35 -51.50
C THR A 749 -14.80 -34.71 -50.12
N TYR A 750 -15.62 -35.10 -49.15
CA TYR A 750 -15.59 -34.56 -47.78
C TYR A 750 -15.21 -35.59 -46.72
N ALA A 751 -15.22 -36.88 -47.03
CA ALA A 751 -15.16 -37.96 -46.03
C ALA A 751 -13.98 -37.84 -45.05
N ASP A 752 -12.78 -37.55 -45.56
CA ASP A 752 -11.60 -37.36 -44.72
C ASP A 752 -11.64 -36.04 -43.92
N LEU A 753 -12.05 -34.94 -44.56
CA LEU A 753 -12.18 -33.64 -43.93
C LEU A 753 -13.25 -33.64 -42.81
N ASP A 754 -14.36 -34.36 -43.01
CA ASP A 754 -15.39 -34.58 -42.01
C ASP A 754 -14.81 -35.29 -40.78
N GLN A 755 -14.04 -36.38 -40.99
CA GLN A 755 -13.38 -37.10 -39.89
C GLN A 755 -12.40 -36.22 -39.12
N TYR A 756 -11.62 -35.39 -39.82
CA TYR A 756 -10.70 -34.46 -39.17
C TYR A 756 -11.45 -33.43 -38.31
N VAL A 757 -12.46 -32.76 -38.89
CA VAL A 757 -13.24 -31.73 -38.18
C VAL A 757 -14.00 -32.34 -37.00
N ASP A 758 -14.55 -33.55 -37.16
CA ASP A 758 -15.26 -34.26 -36.10
C ASP A 758 -14.32 -34.69 -34.97
N PHE A 759 -13.12 -35.18 -35.28
CA PHE A 759 -12.12 -35.47 -34.27
C PHE A 759 -11.75 -34.24 -33.46
N CYS A 760 -11.54 -33.09 -34.13
CA CYS A 760 -11.25 -31.85 -33.43
C CYS A 760 -12.42 -31.40 -32.55
N ALA A 761 -13.65 -31.44 -33.06
CA ALA A 761 -14.84 -31.06 -32.32
C ALA A 761 -15.07 -31.94 -31.08
N GLN A 762 -14.94 -33.26 -31.22
CA GLN A 762 -15.10 -34.24 -30.13
C GLN A 762 -14.08 -34.04 -29.00
N ASN A 763 -12.88 -33.55 -29.33
CA ASN A 763 -11.79 -33.37 -28.38
C ASN A 763 -11.57 -31.89 -27.97
N ASN A 764 -12.52 -30.99 -28.27
CA ASN A 764 -12.43 -29.57 -27.93
C ASN A 764 -11.18 -28.86 -28.49
N ILE A 765 -10.79 -29.24 -29.71
CA ILE A 765 -9.65 -28.66 -30.44
C ILE A 765 -10.16 -27.55 -31.35
N THR A 766 -9.60 -26.36 -31.20
CA THR A 766 -9.98 -25.21 -32.03
C THR A 766 -9.39 -25.34 -33.43
N VAL A 767 -10.24 -25.27 -34.46
CA VAL A 767 -9.82 -25.49 -35.84
C VAL A 767 -9.59 -24.18 -36.61
N GLN A 768 -8.48 -24.13 -37.34
CA GLN A 768 -8.24 -23.16 -38.42
C GLN A 768 -8.30 -23.86 -39.79
N PHE A 769 -9.21 -23.41 -40.66
CA PHE A 769 -9.31 -23.87 -42.04
C PHE A 769 -8.21 -23.25 -42.89
N HIS A 770 -7.30 -24.09 -43.37
CA HIS A 770 -6.26 -23.72 -44.34
C HIS A 770 -6.51 -24.54 -45.61
N HIS A 771 -7.10 -23.99 -46.65
CA HIS A 771 -7.51 -22.59 -46.88
C HIS A 771 -8.63 -22.58 -47.94
N LEU A 772 -9.32 -21.45 -48.16
CA LEU A 772 -10.40 -21.39 -49.15
C LEU A 772 -9.93 -21.18 -50.61
N ALA A 773 -8.85 -20.44 -50.85
CA ALA A 773 -8.45 -20.04 -52.21
C ALA A 773 -7.14 -20.64 -52.77
N GLY A 774 -6.28 -21.23 -51.94
CA GLY A 774 -4.99 -21.79 -52.38
C GLY A 774 -5.08 -23.20 -52.97
N HIS A 775 -3.94 -23.74 -53.45
CA HIS A 775 -3.79 -25.12 -53.96
C HIS A 775 -5.01 -25.61 -54.78
N GLN A 776 -5.35 -24.83 -55.81
CA GLN A 776 -6.52 -25.00 -56.65
C GLN A 776 -6.39 -26.19 -57.60
N ALA A 777 -7.49 -26.90 -57.84
CA ALA A 777 -7.55 -27.96 -58.84
C ALA A 777 -7.28 -27.43 -60.27
N PRO A 778 -6.62 -28.20 -61.16
CA PRO A 778 -6.26 -27.72 -62.50
C PRO A 778 -7.43 -27.22 -63.34
N TRP A 779 -8.63 -27.78 -63.17
CA TRP A 779 -9.83 -27.37 -63.90
C TRP A 779 -10.25 -25.92 -63.61
N LEU A 780 -9.92 -25.37 -62.43
CA LEU A 780 -10.26 -23.99 -62.06
C LEU A 780 -9.41 -22.99 -62.84
N ARG A 781 -8.14 -23.32 -63.12
CA ARG A 781 -7.20 -22.46 -63.87
C ARG A 781 -7.59 -22.28 -65.34
N GLN A 782 -8.45 -23.15 -65.86
CA GLN A 782 -8.95 -23.09 -67.24
C GLN A 782 -10.15 -22.14 -67.41
N LEU A 783 -10.71 -21.62 -66.31
CA LEU A 783 -11.85 -20.70 -66.32
C LEU A 783 -11.41 -19.24 -66.42
N SER A 784 -12.30 -18.36 -66.88
CA SER A 784 -12.09 -16.91 -66.83
C SER A 784 -12.05 -16.38 -65.39
N SER A 785 -11.45 -15.20 -65.17
CA SER A 785 -11.35 -14.59 -63.82
C SER A 785 -12.71 -14.37 -63.13
N ILE A 786 -13.75 -14.03 -63.91
CA ILE A 786 -15.12 -13.87 -63.38
C ILE A 786 -15.70 -15.22 -62.95
N GLU A 787 -15.51 -16.26 -63.77
CA GLU A 787 -15.93 -17.62 -63.41
C GLU A 787 -15.17 -18.18 -62.21
N GLN A 788 -13.86 -17.92 -62.11
CA GLN A 788 -13.05 -18.29 -60.94
C GLN A 788 -13.58 -17.61 -59.66
N THR A 789 -13.90 -16.32 -59.73
CA THR A 789 -14.50 -15.56 -58.62
C THR A 789 -15.83 -16.18 -58.18
N GLY A 790 -16.73 -16.45 -59.13
CA GLY A 790 -18.03 -17.07 -58.83
C GLY A 790 -17.88 -18.46 -58.20
N ARG A 791 -16.96 -19.29 -58.72
CA ARG A 791 -16.68 -20.62 -58.17
C ARG A 791 -16.05 -20.58 -56.78
N PHE A 792 -15.19 -19.59 -56.54
CA PHE A 792 -14.59 -19.37 -55.23
C PHE A 792 -15.63 -18.99 -54.18
N HIS A 793 -16.55 -18.08 -54.52
CA HIS A 793 -17.65 -17.72 -53.63
C HIS A 793 -18.54 -18.92 -53.34
N GLU A 794 -18.97 -19.68 -54.36
CA GLU A 794 -19.76 -20.90 -54.19
C GLU A 794 -19.05 -21.92 -53.30
N HIS A 795 -17.75 -22.14 -53.52
CA HIS A 795 -16.94 -23.07 -52.74
C HIS A 795 -16.84 -22.65 -51.28
N ALA A 796 -16.46 -21.41 -51.02
CA ALA A 796 -16.31 -20.86 -49.68
C ALA A 796 -17.63 -20.87 -48.90
N THR A 797 -18.73 -20.40 -49.51
CA THR A 797 -20.06 -20.39 -48.89
C THR A 797 -20.49 -21.79 -48.47
N ARG A 798 -20.29 -22.81 -49.32
CA ARG A 798 -20.65 -24.20 -48.98
C ARG A 798 -19.79 -24.79 -47.86
N LEU A 799 -18.51 -24.46 -47.81
CA LEU A 799 -17.64 -24.95 -46.73
C LEU A 799 -17.99 -24.30 -45.39
N VAL A 800 -18.26 -23.00 -45.38
CA VAL A 800 -18.71 -22.30 -44.17
C VAL A 800 -20.10 -22.78 -43.75
N GLU A 801 -20.99 -23.10 -44.69
CA GLU A 801 -22.29 -23.72 -44.39
C GLU A 801 -22.13 -25.08 -43.70
N ARG A 802 -21.18 -25.90 -44.17
CA ARG A 802 -20.96 -27.25 -43.66
C ARG A 802 -20.23 -27.29 -42.32
N TYR A 803 -19.25 -26.41 -42.12
CA TYR A 803 -18.29 -26.51 -41.01
C TYR A 803 -18.22 -25.27 -40.11
N GLY A 804 -18.92 -24.18 -40.44
CA GLY A 804 -18.83 -22.90 -39.72
C GLY A 804 -19.30 -22.95 -38.27
N ASP A 805 -19.98 -24.02 -37.87
CA ASP A 805 -20.37 -24.32 -36.48
C ASP A 805 -19.21 -24.88 -35.64
N ARG A 806 -18.25 -25.57 -36.29
CA ARG A 806 -17.12 -26.27 -35.65
C ARG A 806 -15.76 -25.66 -35.97
N VAL A 807 -15.66 -24.87 -37.03
CA VAL A 807 -14.42 -24.24 -37.49
C VAL A 807 -14.45 -22.74 -37.23
N LYS A 808 -13.55 -22.28 -36.37
CA LYS A 808 -13.54 -20.91 -35.86
C LYS A 808 -12.79 -19.94 -36.77
N TYR A 809 -11.64 -20.34 -37.31
CA TYR A 809 -10.77 -19.47 -38.10
C TYR A 809 -10.69 -19.93 -39.55
N TRP A 810 -10.78 -19.02 -40.50
CA TRP A 810 -10.78 -19.33 -41.93
C TRP A 810 -9.75 -18.48 -42.66
N GLN A 811 -8.75 -19.14 -43.27
CA GLN A 811 -7.83 -18.48 -44.20
C GLN A 811 -8.52 -18.36 -45.55
N VAL A 812 -9.02 -17.17 -45.86
CA VAL A 812 -9.81 -16.90 -47.07
C VAL A 812 -8.90 -16.91 -48.31
N SER A 813 -7.72 -16.32 -48.20
CA SER A 813 -6.70 -16.29 -49.24
C SER A 813 -5.37 -16.77 -48.67
N ASN A 814 -4.65 -17.58 -49.46
CA ASN A 814 -3.29 -18.02 -49.20
C ASN A 814 -2.40 -17.59 -50.36
N ASP A 815 -1.21 -17.03 -50.10
CA ASP A 815 -0.24 -16.55 -51.10
C ASP A 815 -0.86 -15.60 -52.14
N LYS A 816 -1.75 -14.72 -51.66
CA LYS A 816 -2.53 -13.73 -52.45
C LYS A 816 -3.43 -14.35 -53.55
N LEU A 817 -3.62 -15.67 -53.57
CA LEU A 817 -4.48 -16.34 -54.54
C LEU A 817 -5.94 -15.92 -54.37
N LEU A 818 -6.52 -15.41 -55.46
CA LEU A 818 -7.89 -14.86 -55.50
C LEU A 818 -8.15 -13.75 -54.48
N LEU A 819 -7.12 -13.05 -53.99
CA LEU A 819 -7.26 -11.95 -53.03
C LEU A 819 -8.21 -10.84 -53.54
N HIS A 820 -8.18 -10.56 -54.85
CA HIS A 820 -9.07 -9.59 -55.50
C HIS A 820 -10.56 -9.93 -55.36
N ALA A 821 -10.91 -11.21 -55.23
CA ALA A 821 -12.28 -11.70 -55.09
C ALA A 821 -12.75 -11.77 -53.62
N ALA A 822 -11.85 -11.55 -52.65
CA ALA A 822 -12.11 -11.74 -51.24
C ALA A 822 -13.02 -10.68 -50.57
N PRO A 823 -12.95 -9.36 -50.88
CA PRO A 823 -13.72 -8.33 -50.15
C PRO A 823 -15.23 -8.61 -49.99
N PRO A 824 -16.01 -8.84 -51.07
CA PRO A 824 -17.43 -9.18 -50.94
C PRO A 824 -17.68 -10.52 -50.22
N LEU A 825 -16.75 -11.46 -50.33
CA LEU A 825 -16.86 -12.77 -49.69
C LEU A 825 -16.74 -12.66 -48.17
N PHE A 826 -15.83 -11.83 -47.65
CA PHE A 826 -15.68 -11.60 -46.21
C PHE A 826 -17.00 -11.14 -45.57
N GLU A 827 -17.70 -10.20 -46.21
CA GLU A 827 -18.99 -9.72 -45.73
C GLU A 827 -20.06 -10.81 -45.80
N SER A 828 -20.13 -11.53 -46.92
CA SER A 828 -21.10 -12.62 -47.11
C SER A 828 -20.94 -13.73 -46.07
N LEU A 829 -19.71 -14.20 -45.84
CA LEU A 829 -19.44 -15.30 -44.90
C LEU A 829 -19.75 -14.90 -43.45
N ARG A 830 -19.47 -13.65 -43.06
CA ARG A 830 -19.83 -13.16 -41.71
C ARG A 830 -21.33 -13.04 -41.49
N LYS A 831 -22.07 -12.64 -42.52
CA LYS A 831 -23.54 -12.62 -42.46
C LYS A 831 -24.10 -14.03 -42.36
N GLN A 832 -23.52 -14.97 -43.10
CA GLN A 832 -23.92 -16.37 -43.11
C GLN A 832 -23.67 -17.06 -41.76
N GLN A 833 -22.46 -16.90 -41.21
CA GLN A 833 -22.07 -17.52 -39.94
C GLN A 833 -21.46 -16.48 -38.99
N PRO A 834 -22.29 -15.82 -38.17
CA PRO A 834 -21.81 -14.91 -37.15
C PRO A 834 -20.88 -15.62 -36.16
N GLY A 835 -19.71 -15.04 -35.90
CA GLY A 835 -18.75 -15.55 -34.90
C GLY A 835 -17.51 -16.22 -35.48
N ILE A 836 -17.48 -16.57 -36.77
CA ILE A 836 -16.23 -16.99 -37.43
C ILE A 836 -15.26 -15.83 -37.57
N LYS A 837 -13.97 -16.18 -37.62
CA LYS A 837 -12.85 -15.25 -37.82
C LYS A 837 -12.26 -15.47 -39.19
N LEU A 838 -12.12 -14.39 -39.95
CA LEU A 838 -11.66 -14.43 -41.34
C LEU A 838 -10.31 -13.73 -41.47
N GLY A 839 -9.35 -14.41 -42.08
CA GLY A 839 -8.00 -13.91 -42.27
C GLY A 839 -7.41 -14.28 -43.62
N ILE A 840 -6.18 -13.87 -43.84
CA ILE A 840 -5.36 -14.24 -45.01
C ILE A 840 -4.01 -14.76 -44.54
N SER A 841 -3.29 -15.48 -45.40
CA SER A 841 -1.98 -16.07 -45.11
C SER A 841 -0.97 -15.83 -46.23
N ASP A 842 0.32 -15.75 -45.86
CA ASP A 842 1.43 -15.57 -46.80
C ASP A 842 2.80 -16.02 -46.21
N CYS A 843 3.78 -16.21 -47.10
CA CYS A 843 5.16 -16.66 -46.85
C CYS A 843 6.08 -15.56 -46.24
N THR A 844 5.66 -14.91 -45.14
CA THR A 844 6.53 -13.96 -44.43
C THR A 844 7.76 -14.65 -43.85
N ARG A 845 8.90 -13.95 -43.83
CA ARG A 845 10.16 -14.46 -43.26
C ARG A 845 10.46 -13.83 -41.92
N PHE A 846 11.02 -14.61 -40.99
CA PHE A 846 11.54 -14.07 -39.72
C PHE A 846 13.00 -13.63 -39.78
N HIS A 847 13.65 -13.80 -40.94
CA HIS A 847 15.00 -13.30 -41.19
C HIS A 847 15.24 -13.08 -42.68
N SER A 848 16.01 -12.05 -43.02
CA SER A 848 16.52 -11.83 -44.38
C SER A 848 17.96 -11.30 -44.34
N PRO A 849 18.89 -11.88 -45.13
CA PRO A 849 20.27 -11.40 -45.24
C PRO A 849 20.39 -10.13 -46.10
N ASN A 850 19.33 -9.75 -46.82
CA ASN A 850 19.30 -8.58 -47.68
C ASN A 850 19.16 -7.29 -46.84
N LYS A 851 19.38 -6.12 -47.47
CA LYS A 851 19.25 -4.80 -46.82
C LYS A 851 18.29 -3.89 -47.59
N GLY A 852 17.80 -2.84 -46.93
CA GLY A 852 16.92 -1.84 -47.53
C GLY A 852 15.53 -2.39 -47.92
N PRO A 853 14.87 -1.83 -48.93
CA PRO A 853 13.48 -2.17 -49.29
C PRO A 853 13.26 -3.66 -49.59
N THR A 854 14.25 -4.35 -50.14
CA THR A 854 14.18 -5.80 -50.39
C THR A 854 14.05 -6.60 -49.10
N ARG A 855 14.77 -6.20 -48.04
CA ARG A 855 14.68 -6.83 -46.72
C ARG A 855 13.28 -6.67 -46.14
N GLU A 856 12.75 -5.45 -46.17
CA GLU A 856 11.42 -5.14 -45.65
C GLU A 856 10.33 -5.94 -46.36
N ARG A 857 10.41 -6.04 -47.70
CA ARG A 857 9.49 -6.85 -48.50
C ARG A 857 9.55 -8.33 -48.14
N GLU A 858 10.74 -8.88 -47.91
CA GLU A 858 10.90 -10.30 -47.56
C GLU A 858 10.40 -10.63 -46.14
N LEU A 859 10.65 -9.74 -45.18
CA LEU A 859 10.23 -9.95 -43.79
C LEU A 859 8.73 -9.80 -43.61
N CYS A 860 8.11 -8.88 -44.35
CA CYS A 860 6.69 -8.56 -44.22
C CYS A 860 5.89 -8.89 -45.49
N ASP A 861 6.24 -9.97 -46.21
CA ASP A 861 5.50 -10.35 -47.41
C ASP A 861 4.01 -10.58 -47.09
N GLY A 862 3.13 -10.20 -48.01
CA GLY A 862 1.68 -10.25 -47.80
C GLY A 862 1.08 -9.05 -47.07
N ILE A 863 1.87 -8.18 -46.43
CA ILE A 863 1.34 -6.99 -45.74
C ILE A 863 0.61 -6.02 -46.69
N ASP A 864 1.08 -5.91 -47.93
CA ASP A 864 0.43 -5.06 -48.94
C ASP A 864 -0.96 -5.59 -49.31
N GLY A 865 -1.13 -6.91 -49.35
CA GLY A 865 -2.44 -7.54 -49.57
C GLY A 865 -3.40 -7.25 -48.42
N LEU A 866 -2.91 -7.31 -47.17
CA LEU A 866 -3.67 -6.92 -45.99
C LEU A 866 -4.10 -5.44 -46.05
N ARG A 867 -3.16 -4.54 -46.36
CA ARG A 867 -3.41 -3.10 -46.51
C ARG A 867 -4.41 -2.81 -47.63
N GLN A 868 -4.32 -3.53 -48.75
CA GLN A 868 -5.25 -3.40 -49.86
C GLN A 868 -6.67 -3.78 -49.44
N LEU A 869 -6.86 -4.91 -48.75
CA LEU A 869 -8.19 -5.31 -48.23
C LEU A 869 -8.77 -4.26 -47.27
N LYS A 870 -7.95 -3.75 -46.35
CA LYS A 870 -8.37 -2.70 -45.42
C LYS A 870 -8.74 -1.40 -46.13
N ALA A 871 -7.98 -0.99 -47.14
CA ALA A 871 -8.28 0.20 -47.94
C ALA A 871 -9.61 0.08 -48.70
N MET A 872 -10.02 -1.14 -49.05
CA MET A 872 -11.33 -1.46 -49.61
C MET A 872 -12.45 -1.59 -48.55
N GLY A 873 -12.18 -1.23 -47.29
CA GLY A 873 -13.15 -1.33 -46.19
C GLY A 873 -13.41 -2.75 -45.70
N THR A 874 -12.59 -3.73 -46.09
CA THR A 874 -12.74 -5.12 -45.63
C THR A 874 -12.12 -5.28 -44.25
N HIS A 875 -12.94 -5.65 -43.26
CA HIS A 875 -12.43 -5.98 -41.93
C HIS A 875 -11.80 -7.37 -41.95
N VAL A 876 -10.51 -7.48 -41.59
CA VAL A 876 -9.73 -8.73 -41.52
C VAL A 876 -9.43 -9.01 -40.05
N ASP A 877 -9.76 -10.20 -39.53
CA ASP A 877 -9.58 -10.52 -38.10
C ASP A 877 -8.12 -10.89 -37.76
N PHE A 878 -7.46 -11.64 -38.64
CA PHE A 878 -6.09 -12.11 -38.43
C PHE A 878 -5.29 -12.20 -39.72
N PHE A 879 -3.96 -12.15 -39.59
CA PHE A 879 -3.00 -12.51 -40.62
C PHE A 879 -2.21 -13.74 -40.17
N ALA A 880 -2.13 -14.77 -41.01
CA ALA A 880 -1.40 -15.99 -40.72
C ALA A 880 -0.05 -16.02 -41.46
N ILE A 881 1.01 -15.87 -40.68
CA ILE A 881 2.40 -16.05 -41.08
C ILE A 881 2.66 -17.54 -41.23
N HIS A 882 3.15 -18.00 -42.39
CA HIS A 882 3.55 -19.39 -42.53
C HIS A 882 4.67 -19.76 -41.55
N GLY A 883 5.72 -18.94 -41.48
CA GLY A 883 6.76 -19.02 -40.45
C GLY A 883 7.89 -20.02 -40.70
N HIS A 884 7.85 -20.80 -41.78
CA HIS A 884 8.88 -21.81 -42.09
C HIS A 884 10.05 -21.31 -42.96
N TYR A 885 10.06 -20.04 -43.38
CA TYR A 885 11.16 -19.46 -44.17
C TYR A 885 11.95 -18.37 -43.41
N PRO A 886 13.30 -18.31 -43.61
CA PRO A 886 14.14 -19.30 -44.27
C PRO A 886 14.10 -20.66 -43.55
N ALA A 887 14.07 -21.76 -44.32
CA ALA A 887 14.04 -23.10 -43.75
C ALA A 887 15.28 -23.36 -42.88
N GLY A 888 15.07 -23.97 -41.70
CA GLY A 888 16.17 -24.24 -40.77
C GLY A 888 16.66 -23.01 -39.98
N LEU A 889 15.88 -21.93 -39.91
CA LEU A 889 16.24 -20.69 -39.21
C LEU A 889 16.42 -20.89 -37.70
N TRP A 890 17.57 -20.47 -37.16
CA TRP A 890 17.69 -20.07 -35.76
C TRP A 890 17.37 -18.58 -35.63
N ALA A 891 16.13 -18.27 -35.28
CA ALA A 891 15.60 -16.91 -35.29
C ALA A 891 16.23 -16.05 -34.19
N ASP A 892 16.50 -14.78 -34.54
CA ASP A 892 16.74 -13.75 -33.53
C ASP A 892 15.39 -13.33 -32.92
N PRO A 893 15.22 -13.42 -31.59
CA PRO A 893 13.95 -13.04 -30.95
C PRO A 893 13.56 -11.59 -31.20
N ARG A 894 14.53 -10.68 -31.40
CA ARG A 894 14.28 -9.26 -31.66
C ARG A 894 13.65 -9.05 -33.04
N GLU A 895 14.24 -9.66 -34.06
CA GLU A 895 13.75 -9.58 -35.44
C GLU A 895 12.38 -10.26 -35.58
N MET A 896 12.18 -11.39 -34.91
CA MET A 896 10.88 -12.05 -34.86
C MET A 896 9.82 -11.13 -34.22
N TYR A 897 10.15 -10.45 -33.11
CA TYR A 897 9.27 -9.46 -32.49
C TYR A 897 8.95 -8.29 -33.44
N ASP A 898 9.94 -7.72 -34.12
CA ASP A 898 9.74 -6.60 -35.05
C ASP A 898 8.77 -6.95 -36.19
N VAL A 899 8.87 -8.18 -36.73
CA VAL A 899 7.95 -8.68 -37.76
C VAL A 899 6.53 -8.80 -37.19
N LEU A 900 6.38 -9.41 -36.01
CA LEU A 900 5.09 -9.58 -35.34
C LEU A 900 4.43 -8.22 -35.01
N ASP A 901 5.20 -7.26 -34.52
CA ASP A 901 4.76 -5.90 -34.25
C ASP A 901 4.31 -5.18 -35.52
N THR A 902 4.99 -5.42 -36.64
CA THR A 902 4.64 -4.79 -37.91
C THR A 902 3.26 -5.22 -38.39
N PHE A 903 2.92 -6.50 -38.29
CA PHE A 903 1.56 -6.97 -38.56
C PHE A 903 0.56 -6.52 -37.50
N ALA A 904 0.94 -6.49 -36.22
CA ALA A 904 0.08 -6.03 -35.14
C ALA A 904 -0.36 -4.57 -35.30
N ARG A 905 0.52 -3.68 -35.81
CA ARG A 905 0.21 -2.27 -36.12
C ARG A 905 -0.87 -2.12 -37.19
N GLU A 906 -1.08 -3.14 -38.01
CA GLU A 906 -2.21 -3.17 -38.95
C GLU A 906 -3.54 -3.53 -38.28
N GLY A 907 -3.59 -3.69 -36.96
CA GLY A 907 -4.82 -3.92 -36.20
C GLY A 907 -5.40 -5.33 -36.34
N VAL A 908 -4.61 -6.28 -36.84
CA VAL A 908 -4.97 -7.69 -36.95
C VAL A 908 -4.32 -8.51 -35.85
N LYS A 909 -4.93 -9.65 -35.52
CA LYS A 909 -4.25 -10.71 -34.76
C LYS A 909 -3.28 -11.46 -35.65
N VAL A 910 -2.24 -12.04 -35.06
CA VAL A 910 -1.20 -12.77 -35.78
C VAL A 910 -1.28 -14.25 -35.44
N HIS A 911 -1.30 -15.09 -36.46
CA HIS A 911 -1.19 -16.53 -36.34
C HIS A 911 0.12 -16.97 -36.97
N ILE A 912 0.86 -17.86 -36.34
CA ILE A 912 1.96 -18.57 -37.00
C ILE A 912 1.40 -19.94 -37.37
N SER A 913 1.18 -20.22 -38.66
CA SER A 913 0.35 -21.35 -39.09
C SER A 913 1.13 -22.59 -39.53
N GLU A 914 2.37 -22.47 -39.99
CA GLU A 914 3.05 -23.56 -40.73
C GLU A 914 4.48 -23.80 -40.27
N MET A 915 4.77 -23.60 -38.97
CA MET A 915 6.15 -23.72 -38.51
C MET A 915 6.64 -25.16 -38.63
N LEU A 916 7.80 -25.36 -39.24
CA LEU A 916 8.48 -26.66 -39.32
C LEU A 916 9.99 -26.47 -39.30
N LEU A 917 10.69 -27.47 -38.76
CA LEU A 917 12.14 -27.45 -38.64
C LEU A 917 12.75 -28.82 -38.97
N PRO A 918 13.20 -29.06 -40.21
CA PRO A 918 13.72 -30.35 -40.64
C PRO A 918 15.05 -30.69 -39.96
N LEU A 919 15.18 -31.91 -39.43
CA LEU A 919 16.44 -32.39 -38.86
C LEU A 919 17.48 -32.65 -39.96
N ASN A 920 18.76 -32.71 -39.57
CA ASN A 920 19.90 -32.93 -40.46
C ASN A 920 20.11 -31.87 -41.56
N SER A 921 19.30 -30.79 -41.56
CA SER A 921 19.54 -29.59 -42.35
C SER A 921 20.55 -28.67 -41.66
N GLU A 922 21.23 -27.82 -42.43
CA GLU A 922 22.12 -26.78 -41.89
C GLU A 922 21.28 -25.70 -41.19
N ILE A 923 21.77 -25.23 -40.04
CA ILE A 923 21.17 -24.12 -39.30
C ILE A 923 21.39 -22.83 -40.09
N ALA A 924 20.30 -22.16 -40.46
CA ALA A 924 20.28 -20.89 -41.15
C ALA A 924 20.09 -19.71 -40.18
N GLY A 925 20.43 -18.51 -40.63
CA GLY A 925 20.19 -17.26 -39.89
C GLY A 925 21.39 -16.74 -39.11
N PRO A 926 21.18 -15.66 -38.32
CA PRO A 926 22.29 -14.86 -37.77
C PRO A 926 22.82 -15.39 -36.43
N MET A 927 22.07 -16.25 -35.73
CA MET A 927 22.37 -16.59 -34.33
C MET A 927 23.30 -17.78 -34.17
N ARG A 928 23.12 -18.83 -34.98
CA ARG A 928 23.83 -20.12 -34.81
C ARG A 928 24.10 -20.79 -36.16
N ARG A 929 25.18 -21.57 -36.24
CA ARG A 929 25.60 -22.44 -37.34
C ARG A 929 25.76 -23.88 -36.85
N GLY A 930 25.79 -24.82 -37.78
CA GLY A 930 25.90 -26.25 -37.53
C GLY A 930 24.71 -27.00 -38.13
N LYS A 931 24.46 -28.22 -37.67
CA LYS A 931 23.33 -29.04 -38.12
C LYS A 931 22.27 -29.16 -37.04
N TRP A 932 21.01 -29.23 -37.44
CA TRP A 932 19.91 -29.48 -36.52
C TRP A 932 19.98 -30.91 -35.94
N THR A 933 20.13 -31.00 -34.62
CA THR A 933 19.96 -32.23 -33.84
C THR A 933 18.60 -32.21 -33.11
N PRO A 934 18.09 -33.35 -32.61
CA PRO A 934 16.86 -33.39 -31.84
C PRO A 934 16.86 -32.45 -30.61
N GLU A 935 18.01 -32.30 -29.95
CA GLU A 935 18.17 -31.42 -28.77
C GLU A 935 18.12 -29.95 -29.18
N LEU A 936 18.79 -29.57 -30.28
CA LEU A 936 18.76 -28.21 -30.79
C LEU A 936 17.36 -27.83 -31.30
N GLN A 937 16.66 -28.77 -31.92
CA GLN A 937 15.28 -28.59 -32.34
C GLN A 937 14.37 -28.31 -31.13
N ALA A 938 14.55 -29.04 -30.02
CA ALA A 938 13.81 -28.81 -28.78
C ALA A 938 14.09 -27.42 -28.18
N ASP A 939 15.37 -27.01 -28.12
CA ASP A 939 15.76 -25.69 -27.62
C ASP A 939 15.22 -24.55 -28.48
N PHE A 940 15.21 -24.74 -29.81
CA PHE A 940 14.65 -23.78 -30.73
C PHE A 940 13.13 -23.68 -30.56
N TYR A 941 12.40 -24.80 -30.51
CA TYR A 941 10.95 -24.76 -30.35
C TYR A 941 10.52 -24.17 -29.01
N GLU A 942 11.25 -24.40 -27.91
CA GLU A 942 11.01 -23.68 -26.66
C GLU A 942 11.06 -22.17 -26.88
N ARG A 943 12.14 -21.66 -27.50
CA ARG A 943 12.33 -20.23 -27.73
C ARG A 943 11.25 -19.67 -28.65
N TYR A 944 11.02 -20.34 -29.77
CA TYR A 944 10.06 -19.93 -30.79
C TYR A 944 8.63 -19.86 -30.23
N PHE A 945 8.19 -20.90 -29.51
CA PHE A 945 6.88 -20.90 -28.85
C PHE A 945 6.81 -19.86 -27.75
N THR A 946 7.88 -19.63 -26.98
CA THR A 946 7.89 -18.59 -25.94
C THR A 946 7.78 -17.20 -26.55
N ILE A 947 8.49 -16.92 -27.65
CA ILE A 947 8.40 -15.65 -28.39
C ILE A 947 6.96 -15.43 -28.87
N ALA A 948 6.40 -16.41 -29.58
CA ALA A 948 5.02 -16.34 -30.05
C ALA A 948 4.01 -16.17 -28.90
N PHE A 949 4.14 -16.95 -27.83
CA PHE A 949 3.28 -16.88 -26.66
C PHE A 949 3.41 -15.55 -25.92
N SER A 950 4.59 -14.94 -25.88
CA SER A 950 4.81 -13.68 -25.18
C SER A 950 4.21 -12.45 -25.89
N HIS A 951 4.04 -12.49 -27.21
CA HIS A 951 3.66 -11.32 -28.00
C HIS A 951 2.13 -11.07 -27.97
N PRO A 952 1.64 -9.89 -27.57
CA PRO A 952 0.20 -9.66 -27.30
C PRO A 952 -0.72 -9.79 -28.53
N ALA A 953 -0.19 -9.54 -29.73
CA ALA A 953 -0.95 -9.67 -30.98
C ALA A 953 -1.06 -11.12 -31.49
N VAL A 954 -0.18 -12.02 -31.03
CA VAL A 954 -0.21 -13.41 -31.47
C VAL A 954 -1.32 -14.16 -30.73
N GLU A 955 -2.14 -14.92 -31.45
CA GLU A 955 -3.20 -15.77 -30.86
C GLU A 955 -2.93 -17.26 -31.02
N MET A 956 -2.16 -17.62 -32.05
CA MET A 956 -1.93 -19.02 -32.42
C MET A 956 -0.48 -19.23 -32.88
N VAL A 957 0.09 -20.36 -32.46
CA VAL A 957 1.30 -20.94 -33.06
C VAL A 957 1.02 -22.39 -33.41
N ASN A 958 1.24 -22.78 -34.66
CA ASN A 958 0.93 -24.10 -35.19
C ASN A 958 2.15 -24.72 -35.87
N LEU A 959 2.44 -25.97 -35.52
CA LEU A 959 3.44 -26.80 -36.21
C LEU A 959 2.84 -27.53 -37.41
N TRP A 960 3.57 -27.59 -38.51
CA TRP A 960 3.16 -28.33 -39.71
C TRP A 960 3.41 -29.84 -39.56
N GLY A 961 2.61 -30.47 -38.69
CA GLY A 961 2.65 -31.90 -38.43
C GLY A 961 3.38 -32.30 -37.15
N ILE A 962 3.04 -33.47 -36.60
CA ILE A 962 3.80 -34.07 -35.47
C ILE A 962 4.35 -35.46 -35.79
N GLY A 963 3.78 -36.18 -36.76
CA GLY A 963 4.24 -37.49 -37.18
C GLY A 963 5.57 -37.50 -37.93
N PRO A 964 6.10 -38.70 -38.26
CA PRO A 964 7.41 -38.84 -38.91
C PRO A 964 7.42 -38.42 -40.40
N ASP A 965 6.29 -38.52 -41.08
CA ASP A 965 6.16 -38.35 -42.54
C ASP A 965 5.71 -36.92 -42.94
N ASN A 966 6.25 -35.91 -42.25
CA ASN A 966 5.95 -34.50 -42.51
C ASN A 966 6.77 -33.90 -43.65
N TRP A 967 6.39 -32.70 -44.08
CA TRP A 967 7.18 -31.91 -45.01
C TRP A 967 8.54 -31.55 -44.40
N GLY A 968 9.61 -32.04 -45.03
CA GLY A 968 10.98 -31.95 -44.54
C GLY A 968 11.32 -33.07 -43.56
N ALA A 969 12.26 -33.94 -43.94
CA ALA A 969 12.61 -35.13 -43.15
C ALA A 969 12.97 -34.77 -41.69
N GLY A 970 12.32 -35.42 -40.74
CA GLY A 970 12.54 -35.22 -39.30
C GLY A 970 11.97 -33.92 -38.72
N SER A 971 11.10 -33.20 -39.42
CA SER A 971 10.47 -31.97 -38.90
C SER A 971 9.39 -32.22 -37.83
N GLY A 972 8.85 -33.44 -37.79
CA GLY A 972 7.87 -33.88 -36.78
C GLY A 972 8.43 -34.05 -35.38
N LEU A 973 7.52 -34.14 -34.41
CA LEU A 973 7.81 -34.32 -32.98
C LEU A 973 7.93 -35.78 -32.58
N LEU A 974 7.54 -36.72 -33.45
CA LEU A 974 7.60 -38.16 -33.24
C LEU A 974 8.63 -38.79 -34.18
N ASP A 975 9.17 -39.94 -33.79
CA ASP A 975 9.97 -40.78 -34.69
C ASP A 975 9.11 -41.75 -35.52
N HIS A 976 9.74 -42.58 -36.34
CA HIS A 976 9.03 -43.54 -37.20
C HIS A 976 8.29 -44.63 -36.41
N ASP A 977 8.69 -44.87 -35.16
CA ASP A 977 8.03 -45.76 -34.23
C ASP A 977 6.96 -45.03 -33.38
N HIS A 978 6.68 -43.77 -33.70
CA HIS A 978 5.73 -42.88 -33.02
C HIS A 978 6.10 -42.56 -31.55
N ASN A 979 7.37 -42.73 -31.18
CA ASN A 979 7.86 -42.32 -29.88
C ASN A 979 8.15 -40.81 -29.86
N PRO A 980 7.93 -40.14 -28.70
CA PRO A 980 8.30 -38.74 -28.51
C PRO A 980 9.79 -38.46 -28.77
N ARG A 981 10.07 -37.40 -29.53
CA ARG A 981 11.40 -36.78 -29.61
C ARG A 981 11.55 -35.72 -28.49
N PRO A 982 12.78 -35.27 -28.17
CA PRO A 982 13.00 -34.24 -27.15
C PRO A 982 12.15 -32.97 -27.30
N ALA A 983 11.87 -32.57 -28.55
CA ALA A 983 11.00 -31.44 -28.86
C ALA A 983 9.55 -31.63 -28.39
N PHE A 984 9.00 -32.86 -28.49
CA PHE A 984 7.67 -33.18 -27.99
C PHE A 984 7.60 -32.98 -26.47
N ASP A 985 8.54 -33.58 -25.74
CA ASP A 985 8.56 -33.53 -24.28
C ASP A 985 8.75 -32.09 -23.78
N ARG A 986 9.61 -31.30 -24.46
CA ARG A 986 9.82 -29.89 -24.14
C ARG A 986 8.54 -29.07 -24.30
N LEU A 987 7.84 -29.21 -25.43
CA LEU A 987 6.59 -28.49 -25.67
C LEU A 987 5.48 -28.93 -24.72
N LYS A 988 5.40 -30.24 -24.43
CA LYS A 988 4.47 -30.78 -23.45
C LYS A 988 4.70 -30.17 -22.07
N GLU A 989 5.95 -30.09 -21.60
CA GLU A 989 6.28 -29.46 -20.32
C GLU A 989 5.87 -27.98 -20.31
N LEU A 990 6.26 -27.21 -21.34
CA LEU A 990 5.94 -25.79 -21.43
C LEU A 990 4.43 -25.54 -21.41
N ILE A 991 3.68 -26.20 -22.28
CA ILE A 991 2.26 -25.93 -22.50
C ILE A 991 1.39 -26.48 -21.36
N THR A 992 1.69 -27.69 -20.88
CA THR A 992 0.82 -28.38 -19.91
C THR A 992 1.22 -28.16 -18.46
N GLN A 993 2.44 -27.70 -18.19
CA GLN A 993 2.95 -27.51 -16.83
C GLN A 993 3.35 -26.06 -16.56
N ARG A 994 4.25 -25.46 -17.35
CA ARG A 994 4.79 -24.12 -17.05
C ARG A 994 3.83 -22.98 -17.41
N TRP A 995 3.12 -23.07 -18.53
CA TRP A 995 2.15 -22.10 -19.02
C TRP A 995 0.72 -22.48 -18.67
N ARG A 996 0.56 -23.05 -17.47
CA ARG A 996 -0.71 -23.55 -16.97
C ARG A 996 -0.86 -23.23 -15.49
N THR A 997 -2.03 -22.76 -15.09
CA THR A 997 -2.31 -22.50 -13.66
C THR A 997 -3.05 -23.69 -13.06
N ASN A 998 -2.36 -24.44 -12.20
CA ASN A 998 -2.95 -25.45 -11.33
C ASN A 998 -2.53 -25.15 -9.91
N THR A 999 -3.47 -24.84 -9.02
CA THR A 999 -3.15 -24.46 -7.64
C THR A 999 -4.16 -24.97 -6.64
N LYS A 1000 -3.71 -25.13 -5.40
CA LYS A 1000 -4.52 -25.48 -4.23
C LYS A 1000 -4.28 -24.43 -3.15
N GLY A 1001 -5.32 -24.10 -2.41
CA GLY A 1001 -5.21 -23.14 -1.33
C GLY A 1001 -6.42 -23.18 -0.41
N THR A 1002 -6.49 -22.20 0.48
CA THR A 1002 -7.62 -22.02 1.40
C THR A 1002 -8.19 -20.63 1.19
N LEU A 1003 -9.52 -20.52 1.21
CA LEU A 1003 -10.21 -19.23 1.08
C LEU A 1003 -9.95 -18.34 2.30
N GLY A 1004 -9.65 -17.07 2.07
CA GLY A 1004 -9.44 -16.08 3.14
C GLY A 1004 -10.72 -15.80 3.96
N LEU A 1005 -10.59 -15.01 5.03
CA LEU A 1005 -11.73 -14.62 5.89
C LEU A 1005 -12.84 -13.86 5.17
N ASP A 1006 -12.52 -13.23 4.04
CA ASP A 1006 -13.45 -12.56 3.12
C ASP A 1006 -14.02 -13.51 2.03
N GLY A 1007 -13.74 -14.80 2.16
CA GLY A 1007 -14.14 -15.87 1.25
C GLY A 1007 -13.44 -15.81 -0.10
N ALA A 1008 -12.31 -15.11 -0.21
CA ALA A 1008 -11.63 -14.89 -1.48
C ALA A 1008 -10.27 -15.60 -1.58
N ALA A 1009 -9.96 -16.08 -2.78
CA ALA A 1009 -8.62 -16.46 -3.22
C ALA A 1009 -8.12 -15.41 -4.23
N ARG A 1010 -6.96 -14.82 -3.95
CA ARG A 1010 -6.30 -13.83 -4.83
C ARG A 1010 -5.08 -14.49 -5.44
N LEU A 1011 -5.03 -14.56 -6.76
CA LEU A 1011 -3.93 -15.20 -7.48
C LEU A 1011 -3.74 -14.61 -8.87
N ARG A 1012 -2.53 -14.78 -9.40
CA ARG A 1012 -2.23 -14.61 -10.82
C ARG A 1012 -2.51 -15.91 -11.56
N ALA A 1013 -3.36 -15.86 -12.58
CA ALA A 1013 -3.75 -17.04 -13.37
C ALA A 1013 -3.58 -16.79 -14.87
N PHE A 1014 -3.15 -17.81 -15.61
CA PHE A 1014 -3.11 -17.79 -17.07
C PHE A 1014 -4.53 -17.61 -17.66
N HIS A 1015 -4.63 -17.02 -18.84
CA HIS A 1015 -5.93 -16.86 -19.49
C HIS A 1015 -6.42 -18.20 -20.03
N GLY A 1016 -7.69 -18.52 -19.79
CA GLY A 1016 -8.29 -19.76 -20.25
C GLY A 1016 -9.49 -20.22 -19.44
N GLN A 1017 -9.86 -21.48 -19.65
CA GLN A 1017 -10.96 -22.15 -18.96
C GLN A 1017 -10.43 -22.97 -17.78
N TYR A 1018 -11.21 -22.99 -16.71
CA TYR A 1018 -10.85 -23.60 -15.44
C TYR A 1018 -12.00 -24.42 -14.88
N GLU A 1019 -11.64 -25.45 -14.13
CA GLU A 1019 -12.52 -26.07 -13.15
C GLU A 1019 -12.01 -25.71 -11.75
N ILE A 1020 -12.91 -25.17 -10.92
CA ILE A 1020 -12.66 -24.93 -9.50
C ILE A 1020 -13.45 -25.94 -8.68
N ALA A 1021 -12.82 -26.52 -7.67
CA ALA A 1021 -13.44 -27.37 -6.66
C ALA A 1021 -13.29 -26.72 -5.27
N VAL A 1022 -14.38 -26.55 -4.55
CA VAL A 1022 -14.40 -26.09 -3.14
C VAL A 1022 -14.73 -27.28 -2.25
N ILE A 1023 -13.84 -27.59 -1.31
CA ILE A 1023 -13.91 -28.81 -0.48
C ILE A 1023 -14.71 -28.52 0.79
N ALA A 1024 -16.04 -28.61 0.70
CA ALA A 1024 -16.93 -28.45 1.85
C ALA A 1024 -17.04 -29.74 2.68
N PRO A 1025 -17.54 -29.69 3.93
CA PRO A 1025 -17.75 -30.89 4.75
C PRO A 1025 -18.65 -31.97 4.12
N ALA A 1026 -19.55 -31.58 3.21
CA ALA A 1026 -20.44 -32.49 2.47
C ALA A 1026 -19.78 -33.13 1.22
N GLY A 1027 -18.56 -32.71 0.86
CA GLY A 1027 -17.85 -33.14 -0.35
C GLY A 1027 -17.42 -31.98 -1.26
N PRO A 1028 -16.64 -32.26 -2.33
CA PRO A 1028 -16.15 -31.24 -3.25
C PRO A 1028 -17.25 -30.73 -4.19
N ALA A 1029 -17.54 -29.43 -4.15
CA ALA A 1029 -18.45 -28.76 -5.07
C ALA A 1029 -17.66 -28.12 -6.23
N ARG A 1030 -18.04 -28.38 -7.49
CA ARG A 1030 -17.27 -27.95 -8.67
C ARG A 1030 -18.01 -26.92 -9.53
N ALA A 1031 -17.27 -25.99 -10.12
CA ALA A 1031 -17.77 -25.04 -11.11
C ALA A 1031 -16.75 -24.84 -12.24
N LYS A 1032 -17.25 -24.52 -13.44
CA LYS A 1032 -16.40 -24.09 -14.55
C LYS A 1032 -16.36 -22.56 -14.60
N ILE A 1033 -15.17 -21.98 -14.72
CA ILE A 1033 -14.96 -20.53 -14.83
C ILE A 1033 -14.06 -20.22 -16.02
N THR A 1034 -14.14 -19.00 -16.54
CA THR A 1034 -13.23 -18.49 -17.56
C THR A 1034 -12.49 -17.28 -17.01
N ILE A 1035 -11.18 -17.24 -17.19
CA ILE A 1035 -10.33 -16.10 -16.86
C ILE A 1035 -9.84 -15.51 -18.18
N ALA A 1036 -10.30 -14.30 -18.48
CA ALA A 1036 -9.92 -13.50 -19.64
C ALA A 1036 -9.05 -12.30 -19.21
N PRO A 1037 -8.39 -11.60 -20.15
CA PRO A 1037 -7.54 -10.43 -19.82
C PRO A 1037 -8.22 -9.37 -18.93
N GLU A 1038 -9.51 -9.14 -19.14
CA GLU A 1038 -10.35 -8.18 -18.42
C GLU A 1038 -10.92 -8.72 -17.10
N THR A 1039 -10.83 -10.02 -16.83
CA THR A 1039 -11.35 -10.63 -15.61
C THR A 1039 -10.57 -10.14 -14.40
N ARG A 1040 -11.24 -9.40 -13.49
CA ARG A 1040 -10.67 -8.97 -12.20
C ARG A 1040 -11.22 -9.76 -11.02
N GLN A 1041 -12.48 -10.17 -11.13
CA GLN A 1041 -13.18 -10.90 -10.07
C GLN A 1041 -14.11 -11.95 -10.67
N VAL A 1042 -14.18 -13.12 -10.03
CA VAL A 1042 -15.17 -14.17 -10.30
C VAL A 1042 -15.86 -14.48 -8.99
N ARG A 1043 -17.19 -14.39 -8.96
CA ARG A 1043 -17.97 -14.69 -7.76
C ARG A 1043 -18.70 -16.03 -7.93
N LEU A 1044 -18.61 -16.87 -6.90
CA LEU A 1044 -19.16 -18.22 -6.85
C LEU A 1044 -20.09 -18.34 -5.66
N VAL A 1045 -21.24 -19.00 -5.85
CA VAL A 1045 -22.21 -19.29 -4.78
C VAL A 1045 -22.15 -20.78 -4.47
N LEU A 1046 -21.80 -21.12 -3.24
CA LEU A 1046 -21.77 -22.48 -2.70
C LEU A 1046 -23.11 -22.79 -2.03
N ASN A 1047 -23.89 -23.70 -2.62
CA ASN A 1047 -25.03 -24.31 -1.95
C ASN A 1047 -24.53 -25.53 -1.17
N ARG A 1048 -24.44 -25.39 0.17
CA ARG A 1048 -23.92 -26.43 1.06
C ARG A 1048 -24.85 -27.66 1.16
N ALA A 1049 -26.15 -27.49 0.96
CA ALA A 1049 -27.13 -28.57 1.06
C ALA A 1049 -27.16 -29.44 -0.20
N ALA A 1050 -27.01 -28.82 -1.38
CA ALA A 1050 -27.00 -29.48 -2.67
C ALA A 1050 -25.59 -29.91 -3.13
N GLY A 1051 -24.53 -29.48 -2.43
CA GLY A 1051 -23.14 -29.77 -2.82
C GLY A 1051 -22.75 -29.13 -4.16
N SER A 1052 -23.39 -28.02 -4.54
CA SER A 1052 -23.20 -27.36 -5.84
C SER A 1052 -22.51 -26.01 -5.71
N LEU A 1053 -21.74 -25.66 -6.75
CA LEU A 1053 -21.02 -24.40 -6.86
C LEU A 1053 -21.45 -23.75 -8.18
N THR A 1054 -21.97 -22.52 -8.12
CA THR A 1054 -22.51 -21.82 -9.30
C THR A 1054 -21.81 -20.48 -9.49
N VAL A 1055 -21.56 -20.09 -10.74
CA VAL A 1055 -20.97 -18.78 -11.06
C VAL A 1055 -22.06 -17.73 -11.00
N GLN A 1056 -21.82 -16.68 -10.21
CA GLN A 1056 -22.68 -15.51 -10.20
C GLN A 1056 -22.22 -14.57 -11.33
N PRO A 1057 -23.11 -14.18 -12.25
CA PRO A 1057 -22.78 -13.32 -13.38
C PRO A 1057 -22.36 -11.91 -12.97
#